data_AF-A0A1H9SB86-F1
#
_entry.id   AF-A0A1H9SB86-F1
#
_cell.length_a   1.000
_cell.length_b   1.000
_cell.length_c   1.000
_cell.angle_alpha   90.00
_cell.angle_beta   90.00
_cell.angle_gamma   90.00
#
_symmetry.space_group_name_H-M   'P 1'
#
loop_
_entity.id
_entity.type
_entity.pdbx_description
1 polymer ?
#
loop_
_entity_poly.entity_id
_entity_poly.type
_entity_poly.pdbx_seq_one_letter_code
_entity_poly.pdbx_strand_id
1 'polypeptide(L)'
;MTMKVSRRGVLAGAMASSAVLASQVVWDASASADGASPSASASNSSGSDTASAVLDTITFGDAASELAHSFTGKELSATVTGALGQPARVINPLPQPSWWGGTIGFTLTVDPTKTTYVTVKLWGGDAAAKLTPTSTDTQDWRLQLFVDGKAVGWYDEGPVDNLDQIGPDPRSPGRFFMHTLPLPEAITAGKDELAIEIRAMGRIWEYGDAKTFFANDMNTPSRPLYRVYSHTEPQFVPESTDVLGSLPTVGTRANDDKDWLAKVRTRVLGDLQQLVYGGGAYSLDAWGFNELAEAYDWQDEENIAYHNPDALTALCAAIDGRYNAWKADPKVLTDSDQQWQGFGRVGLVLAYRWEELNASSASQPTSLLDLNVTPGYTTLVNAGFEGGGDTPIGWQSPGWAPNGTFTRDTSVAHSGQASIKLTSKGSEGMFVVQPAGATLVGSGQFSFTAWVKTDGKATTPRVDVLFFNASNKVVGTDHNFYVTTGTTDWQELSGSFPVPQGAANFQMWMRVDNGESAWFDDLSVTAPAPASAAPISRRAAYTDMLLSSRDYWKQNMRHYSNQAQITAIGIYQANRGLSLISPKNAWPEARAREWLYESIGSKPWLGPELPDGTRTKPLGEDYVVVSPKGLTRELGFVGSYGEVQDWLVMMYESVTRGYRALDAPELRERMVAMCKARGYFRHIDLDADGNRISRLESEIGWRNEVYPGVTTYTSRTWWDGNPLMTAGAFDDPDLTGWAQEMIDDGQFGPQLSLLLTNTGTRVGLNALRLLARDLPAFQAQGKSGRRLPIDWEADDFVFADEVAGALALKNGQEILFASPYWRSRQAVNRWGRVHLLTPSTQRTATIRETVEGDLSDETFAIQDWVTQDYAINNSGQPIGVPGGSWPAPGPQVHQAYAGEVMHLAKIPADADPALGSRDLGVEEVLVGIAPFYRLEYGRYLVGMNTTKDRSFELADPAGRHGQQLTGTRDHVDLSSPITVPPMSTVVVYLDPVSPQPSPSPSASATSPSPSAPSSSAVPSSPVPSSPSAPGSVAKPSGSASKTSSVLGLPLTGGSGVGGLLGVAAVLSAAAGGWIVARRNRNAGTGPDDGTDTE
;
A
#
# COMPACT_ATOMS: atom_id res chain seq x y z
N MET A 1 -9.67 35.08 30.22
CA MET A 1 -10.28 36.26 29.56
C MET A 1 -10.10 36.07 28.06
N THR A 2 -11.18 35.97 27.31
CA THR A 2 -11.17 35.39 25.95
C THR A 2 -11.29 36.49 24.89
N MET A 3 -10.44 36.49 23.87
CA MET A 3 -10.68 37.23 22.63
C MET A 3 -10.42 36.35 21.42
N LYS A 4 -11.44 36.26 20.54
CA LYS A 4 -11.35 35.67 19.21
C LYS A 4 -10.78 36.70 18.23
N VAL A 5 -9.96 36.27 17.28
CA VAL A 5 -9.78 36.96 15.99
C VAL A 5 -9.90 35.92 14.88
N SER A 6 -10.49 36.29 13.74
CA SER A 6 -11.06 35.37 12.75
C SER A 6 -10.24 35.24 11.47
N ARG A 7 -10.50 34.15 10.73
CA ARG A 7 -10.09 33.97 9.33
C ARG A 7 -10.66 35.08 8.44
N ARG A 8 -9.81 35.95 7.87
CA ARG A 8 -9.91 36.48 6.49
C ARG A 8 -8.72 37.39 6.13
N GLY A 9 -8.10 37.13 4.98
CA GLY A 9 -7.35 38.12 4.20
C GLY A 9 -5.82 38.07 4.27
N VAL A 10 -5.19 37.23 3.45
CA VAL A 10 -3.91 37.55 2.79
C VAL A 10 -3.96 37.03 1.35
N LEU A 11 -3.96 37.94 0.39
CA LEU A 11 -3.63 37.69 -1.02
C LEU A 11 -3.01 39.00 -1.56
N ALA A 12 -1.97 38.88 -2.38
CA ALA A 12 -1.21 39.95 -3.06
C ALA A 12 -0.31 40.88 -2.20
N GLY A 13 0.93 41.06 -2.67
CA GLY A 13 1.92 42.00 -2.12
C GLY A 13 3.36 41.58 -2.41
N ALA A 14 3.87 41.86 -3.63
CA ALA A 14 5.17 41.38 -4.11
C ALA A 14 6.33 42.40 -3.96
N MET A 15 7.57 41.88 -4.04
CA MET A 15 8.84 42.55 -4.39
C MET A 15 9.42 43.63 -3.44
N ALA A 16 10.70 43.46 -3.05
CA ALA A 16 11.82 44.29 -3.56
C ALA A 16 13.21 43.90 -2.96
N SER A 17 14.20 43.66 -3.84
CA SER A 17 15.68 43.83 -3.66
C SER A 17 16.42 43.09 -2.52
N SER A 18 17.72 42.70 -2.55
CA SER A 18 18.89 42.63 -3.47
C SER A 18 20.12 42.36 -2.55
N ALA A 19 21.27 41.74 -2.86
CA ALA A 19 21.80 40.95 -3.99
C ALA A 19 23.24 40.43 -3.62
N VAL A 20 23.93 39.67 -4.50
CA VAL A 20 25.42 39.40 -4.56
C VAL A 20 25.96 38.34 -3.55
N LEU A 21 26.84 37.34 -3.81
CA LEU A 21 27.63 36.74 -4.94
C LEU A 21 27.43 35.18 -4.87
N ALA A 22 27.09 34.41 -5.91
CA ALA A 22 27.90 33.89 -7.03
C ALA A 22 28.92 32.75 -6.72
N SER A 23 28.59 31.53 -7.17
CA SER A 23 29.48 30.66 -7.97
C SER A 23 28.62 29.75 -8.87
N GLN A 24 29.19 29.25 -9.99
CA GLN A 24 28.43 28.66 -11.10
C GLN A 24 28.72 27.17 -11.32
N VAL A 25 27.69 26.40 -11.66
CA VAL A 25 27.75 25.40 -12.74
C VAL A 25 26.51 25.60 -13.61
N VAL A 26 26.71 25.76 -14.91
CA VAL A 26 25.66 26.00 -15.91
C VAL A 26 25.45 24.74 -16.73
N TRP A 27 24.19 24.36 -16.95
CA TRP A 27 23.79 23.54 -18.10
C TRP A 27 22.85 24.37 -18.96
N ASP A 28 23.37 24.86 -20.09
CA ASP A 28 22.58 25.62 -21.06
C ASP A 28 21.66 24.69 -21.86
N ALA A 29 20.38 25.07 -21.96
CA ALA A 29 19.41 24.45 -22.83
C ALA A 29 18.75 25.52 -23.73
N SER A 30 19.42 25.84 -24.83
CA SER A 30 18.86 26.59 -25.98
C SER A 30 19.77 26.32 -27.19
N ALA A 31 19.34 26.31 -28.46
CA ALA A 31 18.02 26.38 -29.09
C ALA A 31 18.11 25.52 -30.39
N SER A 32 17.23 25.47 -31.40
CA SER A 32 15.98 26.13 -31.79
C SER A 32 15.46 25.40 -33.04
N ALA A 33 14.16 25.40 -33.31
CA ALA A 33 13.63 25.55 -34.68
C ALA A 33 12.13 25.89 -34.65
N ASP A 34 11.74 27.00 -35.28
CA ASP A 34 10.35 27.35 -35.52
C ASP A 34 9.65 26.35 -36.46
N GLY A 35 8.39 26.04 -36.17
CA GLY A 35 7.51 25.26 -37.03
C GLY A 35 6.06 25.66 -36.79
N ALA A 36 5.49 26.46 -37.70
CA ALA A 36 4.17 27.06 -37.53
C ALA A 36 3.06 26.02 -37.32
N SER A 37 2.16 26.28 -36.36
CA SER A 37 0.98 25.45 -36.10
C SER A 37 0.06 25.40 -37.32
N PRO A 38 -0.22 24.21 -37.90
CA PRO A 38 -1.41 24.00 -38.69
C PRO A 38 -2.55 23.70 -37.73
N SER A 39 -3.62 24.50 -37.77
CA SER A 39 -4.89 24.15 -37.14
C SER A 39 -5.54 22.99 -37.91
N ALA A 40 -5.08 21.77 -37.65
CA ALA A 40 -5.67 20.56 -38.20
C ALA A 40 -6.88 20.17 -37.33
N SER A 41 -8.08 20.51 -37.81
CA SER A 41 -9.32 19.93 -37.29
C SER A 41 -9.36 18.45 -37.63
N ALA A 42 -8.79 17.61 -36.75
CA ALA A 42 -8.93 16.16 -36.84
C ALA A 42 -10.41 15.82 -36.64
N SER A 43 -11.09 15.49 -37.75
CA SER A 43 -12.42 14.89 -37.69
C SER A 43 -12.26 13.49 -37.14
N ASN A 44 -12.62 13.29 -35.87
CA ASN A 44 -12.75 11.96 -35.28
C ASN A 44 -13.84 11.17 -36.04
N SER A 45 -13.45 10.48 -37.10
CA SER A 45 -14.24 9.41 -37.68
C SER A 45 -14.07 8.16 -36.82
N SER A 46 -14.65 8.19 -35.62
CA SER A 46 -14.99 6.95 -34.92
C SER A 46 -15.87 6.15 -35.87
N GLY A 47 -15.40 4.98 -36.30
CA GLY A 47 -16.22 4.07 -37.09
C GLY A 47 -17.53 3.81 -36.35
N SER A 48 -18.65 3.87 -37.07
CA SER A 48 -19.97 3.63 -36.48
C SER A 48 -20.17 2.14 -36.24
N ASP A 49 -19.44 1.59 -35.26
CA ASP A 49 -19.71 0.26 -34.74
C ASP A 49 -21.04 0.28 -33.98
N THR A 50 -21.79 -0.80 -34.12
CA THR A 50 -23.20 -0.88 -33.74
C THR A 50 -23.42 -0.51 -32.28
N ALA A 51 -24.34 0.42 -32.03
CA ALA A 51 -24.80 0.72 -30.67
C ALA A 51 -25.22 -0.57 -29.96
N SER A 52 -24.83 -0.70 -28.68
CA SER A 52 -25.32 -1.79 -27.82
C SER A 52 -26.85 -1.81 -27.87
N ALA A 53 -27.45 -2.99 -27.92
CA ALA A 53 -28.89 -3.16 -27.77
C ALA A 53 -29.29 -2.88 -26.31
N VAL A 54 -29.33 -1.60 -25.96
CA VAL A 54 -29.79 -1.09 -24.68
C VAL A 54 -31.23 -1.55 -24.46
N LEU A 55 -31.45 -2.30 -23.37
CA LEU A 55 -32.77 -2.74 -22.97
C LEU A 55 -33.53 -1.60 -22.29
N ASP A 56 -32.83 -0.82 -21.44
CA ASP A 56 -33.44 0.26 -20.67
C ASP A 56 -32.46 1.37 -20.29
N THR A 57 -32.98 2.55 -19.91
CA THR A 57 -32.16 3.67 -19.43
C THR A 57 -32.91 4.60 -18.49
N ILE A 58 -32.51 4.61 -17.22
CA ILE A 58 -32.91 5.64 -16.26
C ILE A 58 -31.91 6.81 -16.28
N THR A 59 -32.43 8.04 -16.42
CA THR A 59 -31.68 9.28 -16.24
C THR A 59 -32.07 9.91 -14.91
N PHE A 60 -31.13 9.95 -13.96
CA PHE A 60 -31.37 10.51 -12.63
C PHE A 60 -31.46 12.04 -12.68
N GLY A 61 -32.36 12.60 -11.89
CA GLY A 61 -32.67 14.03 -11.90
C GLY A 61 -33.65 14.45 -12.99
N ASP A 62 -33.95 13.59 -13.98
CA ASP A 62 -35.04 13.82 -14.93
C ASP A 62 -36.36 13.25 -14.38
N ALA A 63 -37.34 14.12 -14.17
CA ALA A 63 -38.60 13.75 -13.53
C ALA A 63 -39.49 12.81 -14.36
N ALA A 64 -39.33 12.78 -15.69
CA ALA A 64 -40.11 11.91 -16.56
C ALA A 64 -39.50 10.50 -16.62
N SER A 65 -38.17 10.41 -16.74
CA SER A 65 -37.43 9.16 -16.66
C SER A 65 -37.60 8.51 -15.29
N GLU A 66 -37.44 9.26 -14.19
CA GLU A 66 -37.68 8.75 -12.83
C GLU A 66 -39.12 8.24 -12.62
N LEU A 67 -40.12 8.90 -13.21
CA LEU A 67 -41.50 8.47 -13.10
C LEU A 67 -41.77 7.18 -13.90
N ALA A 68 -41.15 7.02 -15.07
CA ALA A 68 -41.28 5.82 -15.89
C ALA A 68 -40.71 4.57 -15.20
N HIS A 69 -39.60 4.72 -14.46
CA HIS A 69 -38.91 3.64 -13.75
C HIS A 69 -39.33 3.51 -12.27
N SER A 70 -40.53 4.00 -11.89
CA SER A 70 -41.07 3.89 -10.53
C SER A 70 -40.12 4.37 -9.40
N PHE A 71 -39.37 5.44 -9.62
CA PHE A 71 -38.27 5.85 -8.74
C PHE A 71 -38.69 6.20 -7.29
N THR A 72 -37.92 5.68 -6.33
CA THR A 72 -38.06 5.83 -4.86
C THR A 72 -36.76 6.32 -4.20
N GLY A 73 -36.82 6.75 -2.94
CA GLY A 73 -35.65 7.30 -2.23
C GLY A 73 -35.45 8.82 -2.42
N LYS A 74 -36.52 9.58 -2.65
CA LYS A 74 -36.47 11.04 -2.89
C LYS A 74 -36.20 11.85 -1.62
N GLU A 75 -36.40 11.25 -0.45
CA GLU A 75 -36.22 11.82 0.88
C GLU A 75 -34.76 11.84 1.35
N LEU A 76 -33.92 10.94 0.82
CA LEU A 76 -32.48 10.82 1.11
C LEU A 76 -31.62 10.89 -0.16
N SER A 77 -32.16 11.44 -1.26
CA SER A 77 -31.38 11.82 -2.45
C SER A 77 -31.77 13.22 -2.91
N ALA A 78 -30.84 13.92 -3.55
CA ALA A 78 -31.07 15.27 -4.09
C ALA A 78 -30.73 15.33 -5.58
N THR A 79 -31.62 15.94 -6.36
CA THR A 79 -31.33 16.30 -7.75
C THR A 79 -30.30 17.43 -7.80
N VAL A 80 -29.29 17.29 -8.65
CA VAL A 80 -28.25 18.29 -8.87
C VAL A 80 -28.06 18.55 -10.36
N THR A 81 -27.62 19.76 -10.70
CA THR A 81 -27.03 20.03 -12.03
C THR A 81 -25.58 19.56 -11.99
N GLY A 82 -25.31 18.42 -12.60
CA GLY A 82 -23.98 17.82 -12.65
C GLY A 82 -23.10 18.39 -13.77
N ALA A 83 -22.03 17.67 -14.07
CA ALA A 83 -21.07 18.01 -15.09
C ALA A 83 -21.73 18.23 -16.46
N LEU A 84 -21.22 19.23 -17.19
CA LEU A 84 -21.73 19.65 -18.50
C LEU A 84 -23.22 20.04 -18.51
N GLY A 85 -23.79 20.37 -17.33
CA GLY A 85 -25.20 20.77 -17.19
C GLY A 85 -26.18 19.59 -17.18
N GLN A 86 -25.71 18.34 -17.18
CA GLN A 86 -26.59 17.17 -17.17
C GLN A 86 -27.31 17.03 -15.82
N PRO A 87 -28.57 16.57 -15.80
CA PRO A 87 -29.24 16.19 -14.56
C PRO A 87 -28.54 14.98 -13.94
N ALA A 88 -28.53 14.94 -12.60
CA ALA A 88 -28.00 13.83 -11.82
C ALA A 88 -28.66 13.78 -10.43
N ARG A 89 -28.43 12.70 -9.67
CA ARG A 89 -28.74 12.62 -8.23
C ARG A 89 -27.50 12.35 -7.40
N VAL A 90 -27.43 12.96 -6.22
CA VAL A 90 -26.55 12.51 -5.12
C VAL A 90 -27.38 11.77 -4.08
N ILE A 91 -26.83 10.69 -3.53
CA ILE A 91 -27.42 9.99 -2.37
C ILE A 91 -26.82 10.62 -1.11
N ASN A 92 -27.69 11.05 -0.19
CA ASN A 92 -27.29 11.78 1.01
C ASN A 92 -27.01 10.83 2.19
N PRO A 93 -26.17 11.24 3.15
CA PRO A 93 -26.06 10.56 4.44
C PRO A 93 -27.38 10.68 5.24
N LEU A 94 -27.56 9.79 6.22
CA LEU A 94 -28.70 9.86 7.14
C LEU A 94 -28.65 11.13 8.02
N PRO A 95 -29.79 11.64 8.54
CA PRO A 95 -29.83 12.81 9.41
C PRO A 95 -29.04 12.65 10.73
N GLN A 96 -28.84 11.42 11.16
CA GLN A 96 -27.75 11.02 12.06
C GLN A 96 -26.85 10.10 11.22
N PRO A 97 -25.62 10.51 10.88
CA PRO A 97 -24.72 9.69 10.09
C PRO A 97 -24.56 8.28 10.66
N SER A 98 -24.45 7.32 9.75
CA SER A 98 -24.21 5.92 10.05
C SER A 98 -23.38 5.32 8.90
N TRP A 99 -22.90 4.09 9.05
CA TRP A 99 -22.26 3.38 7.94
C TRP A 99 -23.15 3.29 6.69
N TRP A 100 -24.46 3.13 6.85
CA TRP A 100 -25.42 3.27 5.74
C TRP A 100 -25.80 4.74 5.54
N GLY A 101 -25.81 5.17 4.28
CA GLY A 101 -26.45 6.40 3.82
C GLY A 101 -27.89 6.16 3.37
N GLY A 102 -28.37 7.01 2.46
CA GLY A 102 -29.63 6.79 1.75
C GLY A 102 -29.60 5.62 0.77
N THR A 103 -30.78 5.27 0.28
CA THR A 103 -30.96 4.33 -0.83
C THR A 103 -31.86 4.97 -1.90
N ILE A 104 -31.71 4.52 -3.14
CA ILE A 104 -32.61 4.87 -4.25
C ILE A 104 -33.02 3.59 -4.95
N GLY A 105 -34.31 3.44 -5.26
CA GLY A 105 -34.86 2.25 -5.92
C GLY A 105 -35.61 2.60 -7.19
N PHE A 106 -35.53 1.77 -8.21
CA PHE A 106 -36.16 1.95 -9.52
C PHE A 106 -36.37 0.59 -10.20
N THR A 107 -37.24 0.51 -11.19
CA THR A 107 -37.36 -0.68 -12.04
C THR A 107 -36.47 -0.56 -13.28
N LEU A 108 -36.06 -1.70 -13.84
CA LEU A 108 -35.18 -1.77 -15.00
C LEU A 108 -35.51 -3.02 -15.83
N THR A 109 -35.66 -2.87 -17.15
CA THR A 109 -35.89 -3.98 -18.09
C THR A 109 -34.66 -4.88 -18.14
N VAL A 110 -34.85 -6.20 -18.18
CA VAL A 110 -33.78 -7.22 -18.22
C VAL A 110 -34.09 -8.31 -19.25
N ASP A 111 -33.08 -9.09 -19.66
CA ASP A 111 -33.29 -10.23 -20.55
C ASP A 111 -33.55 -11.52 -19.73
N PRO A 112 -34.65 -12.25 -19.97
CA PRO A 112 -35.01 -13.46 -19.23
C PRO A 112 -34.15 -14.69 -19.57
N THR A 113 -33.25 -14.60 -20.56
CA THR A 113 -32.50 -15.73 -21.15
C THR A 113 -31.00 -15.51 -21.29
N LYS A 114 -30.55 -14.25 -21.36
CA LYS A 114 -29.13 -13.86 -21.44
C LYS A 114 -28.63 -13.27 -20.13
N THR A 115 -27.31 -13.24 -19.95
CA THR A 115 -26.68 -12.38 -18.93
C THR A 115 -27.09 -10.94 -19.19
N THR A 116 -27.79 -10.32 -18.24
CA THR A 116 -28.06 -8.87 -18.26
C THR A 116 -26.96 -8.16 -17.51
N TYR A 117 -26.41 -7.12 -18.11
CA TYR A 117 -25.44 -6.22 -17.49
C TYR A 117 -26.11 -4.93 -17.04
N VAL A 118 -25.68 -4.40 -15.90
CA VAL A 118 -26.01 -3.04 -15.43
C VAL A 118 -24.78 -2.18 -15.62
N THR A 119 -24.94 -1.01 -16.25
CA THR A 119 -23.86 -0.03 -16.41
C THR A 119 -24.25 1.31 -15.80
N VAL A 120 -23.33 1.93 -15.07
CA VAL A 120 -23.50 3.28 -14.51
C VAL A 120 -22.61 4.28 -15.25
N LYS A 121 -23.15 5.48 -15.52
CA LYS A 121 -22.40 6.63 -16.06
C LYS A 121 -22.07 7.62 -14.95
N LEU A 122 -20.79 7.91 -14.78
CA LEU A 122 -20.23 8.70 -13.68
C LEU A 122 -19.23 9.73 -14.19
N TRP A 123 -19.09 10.86 -13.49
CA TRP A 123 -18.17 11.92 -13.91
C TRP A 123 -16.75 11.64 -13.40
N GLY A 124 -15.79 11.65 -14.33
CA GLY A 124 -14.40 11.30 -14.05
C GLY A 124 -13.61 12.42 -13.37
N GLY A 125 -14.15 13.64 -13.30
CA GLY A 125 -13.54 14.74 -12.55
C GLY A 125 -13.89 14.75 -11.06
N ASP A 126 -14.79 13.88 -10.58
CA ASP A 126 -15.15 13.81 -9.17
C ASP A 126 -14.09 13.03 -8.37
N ALA A 127 -13.59 13.65 -7.29
CA ALA A 127 -12.59 13.10 -6.38
C ALA A 127 -12.83 13.60 -4.96
N ALA A 128 -12.45 12.79 -3.96
CA ALA A 128 -12.54 13.16 -2.55
C ALA A 128 -11.20 13.76 -2.07
N ALA A 129 -11.05 15.07 -2.29
CA ALA A 129 -9.81 15.85 -2.12
C ALA A 129 -9.21 15.91 -0.70
N LYS A 130 -9.69 15.08 0.24
CA LYS A 130 -9.16 14.95 1.60
C LYS A 130 -8.97 13.50 2.07
N LEU A 131 -9.14 12.50 1.19
CA LEU A 131 -8.84 11.12 1.56
C LEU A 131 -7.35 10.98 1.88
N THR A 132 -7.07 10.64 3.13
CA THR A 132 -5.76 10.14 3.56
C THR A 132 -5.94 8.75 4.17
N PRO A 133 -4.94 7.86 4.11
CA PRO A 133 -5.09 6.48 4.61
C PRO A 133 -5.60 6.40 6.05
N THR A 134 -5.21 7.36 6.89
CA THR A 134 -5.52 7.47 8.32
C THR A 134 -6.66 8.44 8.67
N SER A 135 -7.26 9.14 7.70
CA SER A 135 -8.32 10.10 8.03
C SER A 135 -9.65 9.42 8.27
N THR A 136 -10.29 9.78 9.39
CA THR A 136 -11.74 9.66 9.60
C THR A 136 -12.50 10.78 8.83
N ASP A 137 -11.95 11.27 7.71
CA ASP A 137 -12.61 12.31 6.90
C ASP A 137 -13.72 11.66 6.08
N THR A 138 -14.78 12.40 5.87
CA THR A 138 -16.13 11.87 5.68
C THR A 138 -16.56 11.77 4.23
N GLN A 139 -15.59 11.92 3.32
CA GLN A 139 -15.74 11.85 1.87
C GLN A 139 -15.48 10.45 1.30
N ASP A 140 -15.16 9.46 2.15
CA ASP A 140 -14.94 8.07 1.75
C ASP A 140 -16.27 7.29 1.81
N TRP A 141 -16.80 6.94 0.64
CA TRP A 141 -18.04 6.21 0.47
C TRP A 141 -17.97 5.26 -0.72
N ARG A 142 -18.84 4.24 -0.71
CA ARG A 142 -19.06 3.29 -1.81
C ARG A 142 -20.54 3.26 -2.20
N LEU A 143 -20.82 2.94 -3.46
CA LEU A 143 -22.17 2.64 -3.95
C LEU A 143 -22.28 1.16 -4.25
N GLN A 144 -23.39 0.53 -3.87
CA GLN A 144 -23.62 -0.90 -4.05
C GLN A 144 -24.97 -1.16 -4.70
N LEU A 145 -24.97 -2.09 -5.66
CA LEU A 145 -26.16 -2.56 -6.36
C LEU A 145 -26.87 -3.65 -5.56
N PHE A 146 -28.20 -3.61 -5.54
CA PHE A 146 -29.08 -4.57 -4.87
C PHE A 146 -30.25 -4.98 -5.78
N VAL A 147 -30.67 -6.24 -5.65
CA VAL A 147 -31.86 -6.81 -6.32
C VAL A 147 -32.58 -7.74 -5.37
N ASP A 148 -33.92 -7.65 -5.30
CA ASP A 148 -34.77 -8.43 -4.36
C ASP A 148 -34.26 -8.38 -2.90
N GLY A 149 -33.65 -7.25 -2.50
CA GLY A 149 -33.07 -7.01 -1.17
C GLY A 149 -31.68 -7.62 -0.92
N LYS A 150 -31.11 -8.33 -1.90
CA LYS A 150 -29.77 -8.94 -1.85
C LYS A 150 -28.72 -8.03 -2.52
N ALA A 151 -27.50 -8.02 -2.00
CA ALA A 151 -26.38 -7.31 -2.63
C ALA A 151 -25.91 -8.06 -3.89
N VAL A 152 -25.74 -7.37 -5.01
CA VAL A 152 -25.16 -7.93 -6.25
C VAL A 152 -23.66 -7.70 -6.24
N GLY A 153 -22.90 -8.76 -5.99
CA GLY A 153 -21.45 -8.66 -5.81
C GLY A 153 -21.06 -8.34 -4.37
N TRP A 154 -19.78 -8.08 -4.15
CA TRP A 154 -19.17 -7.90 -2.84
C TRP A 154 -18.81 -6.44 -2.62
N TYR A 155 -18.87 -5.99 -1.37
CA TYR A 155 -18.55 -4.62 -1.03
C TYR A 155 -17.07 -4.29 -1.20
N ASP A 156 -16.18 -5.29 -1.11
CA ASP A 156 -14.74 -5.16 -1.26
C ASP A 156 -14.08 -6.46 -1.79
N GLU A 157 -13.08 -6.31 -2.65
CA GLU A 157 -12.20 -7.37 -3.17
C GLU A 157 -12.84 -8.66 -3.76
N GLY A 158 -14.16 -8.76 -3.98
CA GLY A 158 -14.79 -9.94 -4.61
C GLY A 158 -14.65 -10.00 -6.14
N PRO A 159 -15.08 -11.07 -6.82
CA PRO A 159 -15.01 -11.17 -8.27
C PRO A 159 -16.06 -10.32 -9.02
N VAL A 160 -17.15 -9.92 -8.35
CA VAL A 160 -18.09 -8.90 -8.84
C VAL A 160 -18.08 -7.74 -7.84
N ASP A 161 -17.62 -6.57 -8.25
CA ASP A 161 -17.33 -5.46 -7.34
C ASP A 161 -18.58 -4.64 -6.96
N ASN A 162 -18.38 -3.66 -6.09
CA ASN A 162 -19.32 -2.59 -5.83
C ASN A 162 -19.50 -1.67 -7.05
N LEU A 163 -20.62 -0.94 -7.12
CA LEU A 163 -21.00 -0.14 -8.29
C LEU A 163 -20.13 1.10 -8.51
N ASP A 164 -19.59 1.69 -7.44
CA ASP A 164 -18.61 2.78 -7.47
C ASP A 164 -17.89 2.92 -6.12
N GLN A 165 -16.66 3.43 -6.15
CA GLN A 165 -15.89 3.86 -5.00
C GLN A 165 -15.19 5.18 -5.31
N ILE A 166 -15.19 6.10 -4.35
CA ILE A 166 -14.55 7.41 -4.51
C ILE A 166 -13.04 7.34 -4.21
N GLY A 167 -12.24 7.86 -5.14
CA GLY A 167 -10.79 7.95 -5.03
C GLY A 167 -10.32 9.34 -4.53
N PRO A 168 -9.05 9.44 -4.06
CA PRO A 168 -8.43 10.71 -3.69
C PRO A 168 -8.20 11.61 -4.92
N ASP A 169 -7.96 10.98 -6.07
CA ASP A 169 -7.64 11.60 -7.36
C ASP A 169 -8.83 11.48 -8.34
N PRO A 170 -8.96 12.39 -9.31
CA PRO A 170 -9.95 12.28 -10.36
C PRO A 170 -9.64 11.11 -11.31
N ARG A 171 -10.68 10.33 -11.62
CA ARG A 171 -10.66 9.17 -12.54
C ARG A 171 -10.14 9.53 -13.94
N SER A 172 -10.71 10.59 -14.51
CA SER A 172 -10.60 10.94 -15.92
C SER A 172 -11.09 12.38 -16.11
N PRO A 173 -10.28 13.42 -15.78
CA PRO A 173 -10.70 14.81 -15.74
C PRO A 173 -11.41 15.30 -17.01
N GLY A 174 -12.53 16.02 -16.86
CA GLY A 174 -13.29 16.58 -17.99
C GLY A 174 -14.11 15.59 -18.81
N ARG A 175 -14.14 14.30 -18.43
CA ARG A 175 -14.78 13.21 -19.19
C ARG A 175 -15.64 12.34 -18.27
N PHE A 176 -16.62 11.66 -18.84
CA PHE A 176 -17.36 10.59 -18.19
C PHE A 176 -16.63 9.25 -18.30
N PHE A 177 -16.88 8.38 -17.33
CA PHE A 177 -16.52 6.97 -17.38
C PHE A 177 -17.76 6.10 -17.21
N MET A 178 -17.62 4.83 -17.57
CA MET A 178 -18.64 3.82 -17.38
C MET A 178 -18.09 2.66 -16.54
N HIS A 179 -18.93 2.12 -15.67
CA HIS A 179 -18.64 0.90 -14.92
C HIS A 179 -19.77 -0.10 -15.09
N THR A 180 -19.44 -1.35 -15.43
CA THR A 180 -20.38 -2.40 -15.84
C THR A 180 -20.26 -3.64 -14.96
N LEU A 181 -21.38 -4.11 -14.42
CA LEU A 181 -21.49 -5.30 -13.58
C LEU A 181 -22.50 -6.30 -14.17
N PRO A 182 -22.27 -7.62 -14.06
CA PRO A 182 -23.24 -8.63 -14.43
C PRO A 182 -24.31 -8.77 -13.34
N LEU A 183 -25.56 -8.98 -13.73
CA LEU A 183 -26.60 -9.50 -12.84
C LEU A 183 -26.53 -11.04 -12.77
N PRO A 184 -26.89 -11.66 -11.63
CA PRO A 184 -26.99 -13.11 -11.55
C PRO A 184 -28.10 -13.63 -12.48
N GLU A 185 -27.74 -14.51 -13.40
CA GLU A 185 -28.67 -15.12 -14.37
C GLU A 185 -29.84 -15.84 -13.68
N ALA A 186 -29.61 -16.45 -12.52
CA ALA A 186 -30.66 -17.07 -11.71
C ALA A 186 -31.71 -16.08 -11.16
N ILE A 187 -31.41 -14.77 -11.13
CA ILE A 187 -32.33 -13.72 -10.69
C ILE A 187 -33.07 -13.08 -11.87
N THR A 188 -32.45 -12.99 -13.06
CA THR A 188 -33.10 -12.49 -14.28
C THR A 188 -33.93 -13.56 -14.99
N ALA A 189 -33.60 -14.85 -14.82
CA ALA A 189 -34.25 -15.98 -15.51
C ALA A 189 -35.79 -15.90 -15.48
N GLY A 190 -36.40 -15.80 -16.67
CA GLY A 190 -37.85 -15.74 -16.84
C GLY A 190 -38.54 -14.45 -16.37
N LYS A 191 -37.78 -13.37 -16.13
CA LYS A 191 -38.30 -12.03 -15.85
C LYS A 191 -37.88 -11.04 -16.94
N ASP A 192 -38.78 -10.13 -17.30
CA ASP A 192 -38.49 -9.04 -18.26
C ASP A 192 -38.15 -7.71 -17.55
N GLU A 193 -38.41 -7.59 -16.25
CA GLU A 193 -38.15 -6.39 -15.43
C GLU A 193 -37.70 -6.80 -14.02
N LEU A 194 -36.81 -6.01 -13.41
CA LEU A 194 -36.37 -6.17 -12.03
C LEU A 194 -36.51 -4.87 -11.22
N ALA A 195 -36.83 -5.00 -9.94
CA ALA A 195 -36.65 -3.92 -8.97
C ALA A 195 -35.18 -3.86 -8.54
N ILE A 196 -34.52 -2.75 -8.89
CA ILE A 196 -33.14 -2.44 -8.60
C ILE A 196 -33.08 -1.42 -7.46
N GLU A 197 -32.11 -1.57 -6.56
CA GLU A 197 -31.77 -0.57 -5.55
C GLU A 197 -30.28 -0.25 -5.59
N ILE A 198 -29.93 1.03 -5.42
CA ILE A 198 -28.55 1.47 -5.17
C ILE A 198 -28.51 2.01 -3.73
N ARG A 199 -27.62 1.44 -2.90
CA ARG A 199 -27.35 1.92 -1.54
C ARG A 199 -26.01 2.61 -1.49
N ALA A 200 -25.94 3.74 -0.78
CA ALA A 200 -24.68 4.36 -0.41
C ALA A 200 -24.23 3.89 0.98
N MET A 201 -22.94 3.66 1.16
CA MET A 201 -22.32 3.31 2.43
C MET A 201 -21.01 4.07 2.63
N GLY A 202 -20.55 4.23 3.87
CA GLY A 202 -19.24 4.80 4.18
C GLY A 202 -18.10 3.79 3.98
N ARG A 203 -16.86 4.26 4.17
CA ARG A 203 -15.62 3.47 4.00
C ARG A 203 -15.70 2.07 4.62
N ILE A 204 -15.18 1.10 3.87
CA ILE A 204 -14.72 -0.19 4.36
C ILE A 204 -13.20 -0.16 4.56
N TRP A 205 -12.71 -0.64 5.70
CA TRP A 205 -11.30 -0.96 5.89
C TRP A 205 -11.11 -2.48 5.98
N GLU A 206 -10.67 -3.08 4.88
CA GLU A 206 -10.62 -4.53 4.68
C GLU A 206 -9.76 -5.28 5.73
N TYR A 207 -8.67 -4.66 6.20
CA TYR A 207 -7.72 -5.21 7.18
C TYR A 207 -8.03 -4.77 8.62
N GLY A 208 -9.25 -4.28 8.88
CA GLY A 208 -9.69 -3.91 10.22
C GLY A 208 -9.75 -5.13 11.14
N ASP A 209 -8.84 -5.21 12.10
CA ASP A 209 -8.80 -6.27 13.13
C ASP A 209 -9.95 -6.21 14.14
N ALA A 210 -10.71 -5.10 14.14
CA ALA A 210 -11.93 -4.92 14.90
C ALA A 210 -13.03 -4.20 14.10
N LYS A 211 -14.28 -4.63 14.33
CA LYS A 211 -15.51 -4.07 13.74
C LYS A 211 -15.61 -2.53 13.87
N THR A 212 -15.00 -1.93 14.90
CA THR A 212 -15.00 -0.47 15.14
C THR A 212 -14.21 0.34 14.12
N PHE A 213 -13.26 -0.28 13.41
CA PHE A 213 -12.47 0.39 12.38
C PHE A 213 -12.85 -0.06 10.96
N PHE A 214 -13.51 -1.20 10.83
CA PHE A 214 -13.96 -1.75 9.55
C PHE A 214 -15.01 -0.87 8.84
N ALA A 215 -15.93 -0.25 9.59
CA ALA A 215 -17.06 0.50 9.05
C ALA A 215 -17.07 1.95 9.56
N ASN A 216 -16.75 2.92 8.69
CA ASN A 216 -16.86 4.35 9.01
C ASN A 216 -18.20 4.93 8.53
N ASP A 217 -18.75 5.90 9.26
CA ASP A 217 -20.00 6.54 8.85
C ASP A 217 -19.88 7.31 7.53
N MET A 218 -20.90 7.20 6.68
CA MET A 218 -21.08 8.12 5.55
C MET A 218 -21.56 9.46 6.11
N ASN A 219 -20.75 10.53 6.02
CA ASN A 219 -21.17 11.87 6.45
C ASN A 219 -21.13 12.93 5.33
N THR A 220 -20.91 12.54 4.08
CA THR A 220 -21.09 13.42 2.91
C THR A 220 -21.92 12.71 1.83
N PRO A 221 -22.57 13.44 0.91
CA PRO A 221 -23.29 12.83 -0.21
C PRO A 221 -22.35 12.06 -1.15
N SER A 222 -22.91 11.08 -1.86
CA SER A 222 -22.21 10.39 -2.96
C SER A 222 -21.84 11.35 -4.09
N ARG A 223 -20.96 10.93 -5.01
CA ARG A 223 -20.83 11.63 -6.30
C ARG A 223 -22.17 11.58 -7.06
N PRO A 224 -22.41 12.51 -8.00
CA PRO A 224 -23.62 12.49 -8.79
C PRO A 224 -23.70 11.24 -9.69
N LEU A 225 -24.80 10.51 -9.54
CA LEU A 225 -25.25 9.45 -10.43
C LEU A 225 -26.02 10.10 -11.58
N TYR A 226 -25.61 9.85 -12.83
CA TYR A 226 -26.23 10.48 -14.01
C TYR A 226 -27.20 9.54 -14.71
N ARG A 227 -26.74 8.35 -15.08
CA ARG A 227 -27.54 7.33 -15.77
C ARG A 227 -27.18 5.92 -15.32
N VAL A 228 -28.18 5.05 -15.36
CA VAL A 228 -28.01 3.58 -15.33
C VAL A 228 -28.70 2.99 -16.55
N TYR A 229 -28.04 1.99 -17.15
CA TYR A 229 -28.48 1.29 -18.36
C TYR A 229 -28.50 -0.22 -18.08
N SER A 230 -29.45 -0.93 -18.67
CA SER A 230 -29.39 -2.39 -18.84
C SER A 230 -29.16 -2.76 -20.30
N HIS A 231 -28.41 -3.84 -20.53
CA HIS A 231 -28.09 -4.38 -21.86
C HIS A 231 -27.61 -5.83 -21.74
N THR A 232 -27.34 -6.50 -22.87
CA THR A 232 -26.88 -7.90 -22.91
C THR A 232 -25.52 -8.10 -23.58
N GLU A 233 -24.86 -7.02 -23.98
CA GLU A 233 -23.58 -7.05 -24.69
C GLU A 233 -22.44 -6.77 -23.70
N PRO A 234 -21.36 -7.57 -23.62
CA PRO A 234 -20.30 -7.36 -22.62
C PRO A 234 -19.71 -5.94 -22.62
N GLN A 235 -19.54 -5.32 -23.79
CA GLN A 235 -19.13 -3.92 -23.91
C GLN A 235 -20.34 -2.99 -24.06
N PHE A 236 -20.53 -2.11 -23.07
CA PHE A 236 -21.46 -1.00 -23.20
C PHE A 236 -20.91 0.10 -24.12
N VAL A 237 -21.65 0.39 -25.19
CA VAL A 237 -21.41 1.53 -26.10
C VAL A 237 -22.57 2.52 -25.92
N PRO A 238 -22.33 3.71 -25.32
CA PRO A 238 -23.35 4.75 -25.23
C PRO A 238 -23.82 5.22 -26.61
N GLU A 239 -25.07 5.69 -26.70
CA GLU A 239 -25.56 6.32 -27.93
C GLU A 239 -24.72 7.55 -28.32
N SER A 240 -24.69 7.89 -29.61
CA SER A 240 -24.01 9.11 -30.10
C SER A 240 -24.63 10.43 -29.59
N THR A 241 -25.81 10.35 -28.98
CA THR A 241 -26.52 11.45 -28.31
C THR A 241 -26.05 11.65 -26.85
N ASP A 242 -25.34 10.67 -26.28
CA ASP A 242 -24.98 10.66 -24.88
C ASP A 242 -23.72 11.52 -24.63
N VAL A 243 -23.84 12.54 -23.77
CA VAL A 243 -22.79 13.56 -23.61
C VAL A 243 -21.69 13.04 -22.67
N LEU A 244 -20.55 12.65 -23.23
CA LEU A 244 -19.43 12.02 -22.50
C LEU A 244 -18.29 12.98 -22.10
N GLY A 245 -18.36 14.25 -22.52
CA GLY A 245 -17.28 15.22 -22.31
C GLY A 245 -16.13 15.08 -23.32
N SER A 246 -14.99 15.69 -23.00
CA SER A 246 -13.84 15.77 -23.91
C SER A 246 -12.54 15.84 -23.11
N LEU A 247 -11.45 15.30 -23.66
CA LEU A 247 -10.11 15.47 -23.12
C LEU A 247 -9.82 16.98 -22.96
N PRO A 248 -9.54 17.47 -21.73
CA PRO A 248 -9.06 18.84 -21.53
C PRO A 248 -7.77 19.10 -22.30
N THR A 249 -7.42 20.37 -22.51
CA THR A 249 -6.10 20.74 -23.02
C THR A 249 -5.02 20.19 -22.08
N VAL A 250 -4.19 19.29 -22.59
CA VAL A 250 -3.13 18.63 -21.82
C VAL A 250 -2.07 19.67 -21.45
N GLY A 251 -1.84 19.85 -20.15
CA GLY A 251 -0.76 20.66 -19.60
C GLY A 251 0.50 19.86 -19.28
N THR A 252 1.59 20.57 -19.05
CA THR A 252 2.81 20.07 -18.40
C THR A 252 3.06 20.90 -17.15
N ARG A 253 3.35 20.27 -16.00
CA ARG A 253 3.54 21.01 -14.75
C ARG A 253 4.84 21.81 -14.81
N ALA A 254 4.85 23.01 -14.23
CA ALA A 254 6.08 23.79 -14.12
C ALA A 254 7.10 23.05 -13.22
N ASN A 255 8.34 22.90 -13.69
CA ASN A 255 9.37 22.22 -12.92
C ASN A 255 9.76 23.03 -11.68
N ASP A 256 9.40 22.51 -10.50
CA ASP A 256 9.76 23.03 -9.18
C ASP A 256 10.68 22.07 -8.40
N ASP A 257 11.28 21.09 -9.10
CA ASP A 257 12.04 19.96 -8.53
C ASP A 257 13.13 20.41 -7.55
N LYS A 258 13.82 21.52 -7.86
CA LYS A 258 14.86 22.10 -7.02
C LYS A 258 14.34 22.48 -5.63
N ASP A 259 13.14 23.05 -5.56
CA ASP A 259 12.52 23.48 -4.30
C ASP A 259 12.02 22.28 -3.49
N TRP A 260 11.61 21.19 -4.15
CA TRP A 260 11.31 19.92 -3.47
C TRP A 260 12.59 19.25 -2.94
N LEU A 261 13.63 19.12 -3.76
CA LEU A 261 14.92 18.55 -3.35
C LEU A 261 15.56 19.31 -2.18
N ALA A 262 15.45 20.65 -2.16
CA ALA A 262 15.91 21.46 -1.03
C ALA A 262 15.16 21.14 0.28
N LYS A 263 13.83 20.91 0.22
CA LYS A 263 13.03 20.48 1.37
C LYS A 263 13.42 19.07 1.81
N VAL A 264 13.65 18.14 0.88
CA VAL A 264 14.07 16.76 1.19
C VAL A 264 15.44 16.77 1.85
N ARG A 265 16.41 17.56 1.36
CA ARG A 265 17.72 17.72 2.01
C ARG A 265 17.59 18.27 3.43
N THR A 266 16.81 19.34 3.62
CA THR A 266 16.56 19.91 4.95
C THR A 266 15.96 18.87 5.91
N ARG A 267 15.03 18.04 5.42
CA ARG A 267 14.43 16.94 6.18
C ARG A 267 15.46 15.88 6.58
N VAL A 268 16.23 15.35 5.63
CA VAL A 268 17.24 14.31 5.87
C VAL A 268 18.31 14.80 6.86
N LEU A 269 18.83 16.02 6.69
CA LEU A 269 19.82 16.59 7.61
C LEU A 269 19.26 16.73 9.04
N GLY A 270 17.98 17.10 9.18
CA GLY A 270 17.28 17.12 10.47
C GLY A 270 17.13 15.74 11.10
N ASP A 271 16.75 14.73 10.31
CA ASP A 271 16.63 13.35 10.76
C ASP A 271 17.99 12.80 11.23
N LEU A 272 19.07 13.02 10.46
CA LEU A 272 20.43 12.59 10.82
C LEU A 272 20.93 13.19 12.14
N GLN A 273 20.63 14.46 12.43
CA GLN A 273 20.95 15.05 13.75
C GLN A 273 20.21 14.34 14.90
N GLN A 274 18.96 13.92 14.71
CA GLN A 274 18.23 13.15 15.72
C GLN A 274 18.76 11.72 15.86
N LEU A 275 19.18 11.08 14.76
CA LEU A 275 19.71 9.72 14.78
C LEU A 275 21.08 9.63 15.50
N VAL A 276 21.97 10.61 15.29
CA VAL A 276 23.28 10.67 15.97
C VAL A 276 23.16 11.20 17.40
N TYR A 277 22.38 12.26 17.63
CA TYR A 277 22.42 13.03 18.89
C TYR A 277 21.12 13.06 19.71
N GLY A 278 20.00 12.51 19.22
CA GLY A 278 18.69 12.58 19.89
C GLY A 278 18.55 11.77 21.18
N GLY A 279 19.56 10.98 21.57
CA GLY A 279 19.50 10.09 22.74
C GLY A 279 18.57 8.87 22.54
N GLY A 280 18.12 8.61 21.31
CA GLY A 280 17.19 7.52 20.95
C GLY A 280 17.80 6.29 20.26
N ALA A 281 19.07 6.35 19.82
CA ALA A 281 19.84 5.26 19.19
C ALA A 281 19.62 3.85 19.77
N TYR A 282 19.65 3.63 21.10
CA TYR A 282 19.45 2.30 21.70
C TYR A 282 18.04 1.71 21.47
N SER A 283 17.05 2.56 21.21
CA SER A 283 15.68 2.17 20.83
C SER A 283 15.40 2.31 19.33
N LEU A 284 16.43 2.56 18.52
CA LEU A 284 16.29 2.84 17.10
C LEU A 284 15.89 1.60 16.32
N ASP A 285 15.00 1.80 15.34
CA ASP A 285 14.57 0.74 14.45
C ASP A 285 15.62 0.43 13.37
N ALA A 286 15.42 -0.64 12.60
CA ALA A 286 16.40 -1.12 11.64
C ALA A 286 16.47 -0.27 10.37
N TRP A 287 15.47 0.58 10.16
CA TRP A 287 15.47 1.57 9.11
C TRP A 287 16.40 2.73 9.49
N GLY A 288 16.25 3.27 10.70
CA GLY A 288 17.09 4.35 11.21
C GLY A 288 18.56 3.96 11.43
N PHE A 289 18.85 2.73 11.91
CA PHE A 289 20.25 2.31 12.00
C PHE A 289 20.87 2.04 10.62
N ASN A 290 20.07 1.65 9.61
CA ASN A 290 20.55 1.55 8.24
C ASN A 290 20.75 2.94 7.61
N GLU A 291 19.94 3.92 7.99
CA GLU A 291 20.10 5.32 7.58
C GLU A 291 21.43 5.88 8.11
N LEU A 292 21.78 5.66 9.38
CA LEU A 292 23.11 5.97 9.92
C LEU A 292 24.25 5.27 9.15
N ALA A 293 24.07 3.99 8.81
CA ALA A 293 25.09 3.23 8.10
C ALA A 293 25.33 3.76 6.67
N GLU A 294 24.28 4.13 5.92
CA GLU A 294 24.42 4.70 4.57
C GLU A 294 24.85 6.18 4.60
N ALA A 295 24.39 6.97 5.59
CA ALA A 295 24.76 8.38 5.74
C ALA A 295 26.25 8.59 6.07
N TYR A 296 26.92 7.60 6.66
CA TYR A 296 28.35 7.70 6.99
C TYR A 296 29.25 7.94 5.76
N ASP A 297 28.84 7.51 4.56
CA ASP A 297 29.57 7.78 3.29
C ASP A 297 29.06 9.00 2.52
N TRP A 298 27.91 9.56 2.91
CA TRP A 298 27.26 10.60 2.11
C TRP A 298 27.99 11.94 2.27
N GLN A 299 28.79 12.32 1.28
CA GLN A 299 29.51 13.58 1.29
C GLN A 299 28.54 14.76 1.02
N ASP A 300 28.10 15.40 2.09
CA ASP A 300 27.38 16.68 2.10
C ASP A 300 27.95 17.55 3.23
N GLU A 301 28.09 18.86 3.00
CA GLU A 301 28.76 19.79 3.93
C GLU A 301 28.07 19.92 5.30
N GLU A 302 26.76 19.61 5.38
CA GLU A 302 25.98 19.63 6.62
C GLU A 302 25.73 18.22 7.20
N ASN A 303 26.20 17.15 6.54
CA ASN A 303 25.98 15.79 7.01
C ASN A 303 26.89 15.45 8.20
N ILE A 304 26.30 15.58 9.39
CA ILE A 304 26.89 15.23 10.68
C ILE A 304 27.32 13.77 10.85
N ALA A 305 26.77 12.83 10.06
CA ALA A 305 27.16 11.42 10.12
C ALA A 305 28.41 11.10 9.28
N TYR A 306 28.78 11.97 8.33
CA TYR A 306 29.86 11.72 7.37
C TYR A 306 31.20 11.44 8.06
N HIS A 307 31.71 10.21 7.92
CA HIS A 307 32.91 9.70 8.59
C HIS A 307 32.97 9.92 10.13
N ASN A 308 31.83 10.12 10.80
CA ASN A 308 31.77 10.47 12.23
C ASN A 308 31.75 9.21 13.14
N PRO A 309 32.73 9.00 14.06
CA PRO A 309 32.74 7.88 14.99
C PRO A 309 31.52 7.79 15.92
N ASP A 310 30.84 8.91 16.21
CA ASP A 310 29.61 8.91 17.01
C ASP A 310 28.47 8.22 16.27
N ALA A 311 28.39 8.35 14.94
CA ALA A 311 27.39 7.66 14.12
C ALA A 311 27.59 6.13 14.16
N LEU A 312 28.85 5.66 14.15
CA LEU A 312 29.18 4.23 14.32
C LEU A 312 28.86 3.73 15.73
N THR A 313 29.05 4.58 16.74
CA THR A 313 28.70 4.28 18.14
C THR A 313 27.18 4.17 18.32
N ALA A 314 26.42 5.10 17.73
CA ALA A 314 24.96 5.07 17.71
C ALA A 314 24.42 3.83 16.95
N LEU A 315 25.00 3.50 15.79
CA LEU A 315 24.72 2.28 15.04
C LEU A 315 24.91 1.02 15.89
N CYS A 316 26.04 0.88 16.58
CA CYS A 316 26.28 -0.27 17.45
C CYS A 316 25.32 -0.31 18.65
N ALA A 317 25.01 0.85 19.25
CA ALA A 317 24.06 0.94 20.36
C ALA A 317 22.64 0.52 19.95
N ALA A 318 22.22 0.82 18.71
CA ALA A 318 20.94 0.37 18.16
C ALA A 318 20.85 -1.15 18.00
N ILE A 319 21.91 -1.79 17.48
CA ILE A 319 21.96 -3.24 17.33
C ILE A 319 22.07 -3.93 18.70
N ASP A 320 22.84 -3.36 19.65
CA ASP A 320 22.91 -3.81 21.05
C ASP A 320 21.52 -3.81 21.71
N GLY A 321 20.78 -2.70 21.58
CA GLY A 321 19.43 -2.57 22.14
C GLY A 321 18.44 -3.56 21.53
N ARG A 322 18.52 -3.79 20.22
CA ARG A 322 17.73 -4.81 19.53
C ARG A 322 18.07 -6.24 19.98
N TYR A 323 19.35 -6.55 20.19
CA TYR A 323 19.76 -7.84 20.74
C TYR A 323 19.15 -8.05 22.14
N ASN A 324 19.28 -7.07 23.03
CA ASN A 324 18.77 -7.16 24.39
C ASN A 324 17.24 -7.24 24.42
N ALA A 325 16.54 -6.49 23.56
CA ALA A 325 15.09 -6.62 23.38
C ALA A 325 14.70 -8.04 22.92
N TRP A 326 15.43 -8.63 21.99
CA TRP A 326 15.20 -10.00 21.52
C TRP A 326 15.51 -11.09 22.56
N LYS A 327 16.54 -10.90 23.40
CA LYS A 327 16.78 -11.79 24.54
C LYS A 327 15.68 -11.69 25.61
N ALA A 328 14.99 -10.55 25.71
CA ALA A 328 13.86 -10.36 26.62
C ALA A 328 12.53 -10.85 26.04
N ASP A 329 12.30 -10.71 24.73
CA ASP A 329 11.14 -11.22 24.00
C ASP A 329 11.58 -11.85 22.67
N PRO A 330 11.48 -13.19 22.50
CA PRO A 330 11.88 -13.85 21.26
C PRO A 330 11.09 -13.37 20.04
N LYS A 331 9.91 -12.77 20.25
CA LYS A 331 9.10 -12.19 19.17
C LYS A 331 9.80 -11.09 18.40
N VAL A 332 10.78 -10.37 18.96
CA VAL A 332 11.50 -9.31 18.23
C VAL A 332 12.16 -9.80 16.91
N LEU A 333 12.36 -11.12 16.76
CA LEU A 333 12.78 -11.75 15.50
C LEU A 333 11.62 -11.91 14.49
N THR A 334 10.45 -12.38 14.94
CA THR A 334 9.27 -12.67 14.09
C THR A 334 8.42 -11.44 13.81
N ASP A 335 8.45 -10.52 14.77
CA ASP A 335 7.59 -9.35 14.92
C ASP A 335 8.38 -8.06 14.67
N SER A 336 9.36 -8.12 13.75
CA SER A 336 10.23 -6.99 13.42
C SER A 336 9.51 -5.94 12.58
N ASP A 337 9.85 -4.68 12.84
CA ASP A 337 9.80 -3.51 11.95
C ASP A 337 10.33 -3.74 10.52
N GLN A 338 11.15 -4.77 10.29
CA GLN A 338 11.60 -5.21 8.96
C GLN A 338 10.69 -6.29 8.34
N GLN A 339 9.53 -6.54 8.95
CA GLN A 339 8.60 -7.62 8.58
C GLN A 339 9.35 -8.97 8.58
N TRP A 340 9.16 -9.81 7.56
CA TRP A 340 9.72 -11.15 7.48
C TRP A 340 11.23 -11.21 7.14
N GLN A 341 11.97 -10.09 7.26
CA GLN A 341 13.45 -10.09 7.14
C GLN A 341 14.16 -10.48 8.46
N GLY A 342 13.46 -10.40 9.60
CA GLY A 342 14.03 -10.65 10.92
C GLY A 342 15.20 -9.72 11.25
N PHE A 343 16.41 -10.27 11.37
CA PHE A 343 17.64 -9.51 11.61
C PHE A 343 18.49 -9.30 10.35
N GLY A 344 17.91 -9.45 9.15
CA GLY A 344 18.58 -9.24 7.86
C GLY A 344 19.42 -7.96 7.79
N ARG A 345 18.85 -6.80 8.16
CA ARG A 345 19.58 -5.52 8.08
C ARG A 345 20.80 -5.44 9.00
N VAL A 346 20.89 -6.21 10.07
CA VAL A 346 22.12 -6.30 10.88
C VAL A 346 23.27 -6.85 10.01
N GLY A 347 22.99 -7.83 9.16
CA GLY A 347 23.95 -8.35 8.19
C GLY A 347 24.27 -7.37 7.06
N LEU A 348 23.29 -6.58 6.63
CA LEU A 348 23.48 -5.52 5.62
C LEU A 348 24.41 -4.41 6.14
N VAL A 349 24.15 -3.84 7.32
CA VAL A 349 24.98 -2.75 7.86
C VAL A 349 26.38 -3.22 8.26
N LEU A 350 26.53 -4.49 8.69
CA LEU A 350 27.84 -5.12 8.86
C LEU A 350 28.64 -5.21 7.55
N ALA A 351 27.96 -5.41 6.41
CA ALA A 351 28.62 -5.39 5.10
C ALA A 351 28.95 -3.96 4.64
N TYR A 352 28.09 -2.98 4.92
CA TYR A 352 28.36 -1.59 4.57
C TYR A 352 29.50 -1.00 5.42
N ARG A 353 29.50 -1.22 6.74
CA ARG A 353 30.47 -0.66 7.70
C ARG A 353 31.52 -1.66 8.18
N TRP A 354 31.88 -2.64 7.34
CA TRP A 354 32.79 -3.71 7.75
C TRP A 354 34.17 -3.18 8.18
N GLU A 355 34.72 -2.25 7.39
CA GLU A 355 36.09 -1.78 7.59
C GLU A 355 36.19 -0.98 8.89
N GLU A 356 35.22 -0.12 9.17
CA GLU A 356 35.16 0.71 10.38
C GLU A 356 34.82 -0.11 11.62
N LEU A 357 33.83 -1.02 11.55
CA LEU A 357 33.39 -1.81 12.69
C LEU A 357 34.42 -2.87 13.10
N ASN A 358 35.18 -3.41 12.14
CA ASN A 358 36.19 -4.45 12.38
C ASN A 358 37.63 -3.89 12.51
N ALA A 359 37.88 -2.61 12.26
CA ALA A 359 39.18 -1.98 12.46
C ALA A 359 39.60 -1.92 13.93
N SER A 360 40.92 -1.90 14.17
CA SER A 360 41.53 -1.45 15.40
C SER A 360 42.54 -0.33 15.10
N SER A 361 42.64 0.65 15.99
CA SER A 361 43.52 1.82 15.85
C SER A 361 44.30 2.09 17.13
N ALA A 362 45.21 3.07 17.10
CA ALA A 362 45.93 3.49 18.31
C ALA A 362 45.03 4.15 19.37
N SER A 363 43.95 4.84 18.94
CA SER A 363 42.94 5.43 19.82
C SER A 363 41.85 4.43 20.23
N GLN A 364 41.63 3.38 19.44
CA GLN A 364 40.66 2.32 19.72
C GLN A 364 41.27 0.94 19.41
N PRO A 365 42.04 0.34 20.35
CA PRO A 365 42.82 -0.89 20.10
C PRO A 365 41.97 -2.16 19.95
N THR A 366 40.68 -2.10 20.28
CA THR A 366 39.71 -3.21 20.14
C THR A 366 38.63 -2.79 19.15
N SER A 367 38.32 -3.66 18.18
CA SER A 367 37.28 -3.35 17.18
C SER A 367 35.91 -3.15 17.81
N LEU A 368 35.04 -2.35 17.18
CA LEU A 368 33.68 -2.11 17.68
C LEU A 368 32.87 -3.40 17.82
N LEU A 369 33.20 -4.45 17.05
CA LEU A 369 32.60 -5.78 17.12
C LEU A 369 33.13 -6.64 18.28
N ASP A 370 34.36 -6.39 18.75
CA ASP A 370 34.96 -7.17 19.85
C ASP A 370 34.72 -6.52 21.22
N LEU A 371 34.12 -5.32 21.25
CA LEU A 371 33.50 -4.76 22.46
C LEU A 371 32.26 -5.56 22.88
N ASN A 372 31.92 -5.49 24.18
CA ASN A 372 30.71 -6.11 24.72
C ASN A 372 29.44 -5.36 24.29
N VAL A 373 28.35 -6.11 24.16
CA VAL A 373 27.00 -5.54 24.04
C VAL A 373 26.72 -4.66 25.26
N THR A 374 26.33 -3.42 25.01
CA THR A 374 25.93 -2.48 26.05
C THR A 374 24.51 -2.78 26.55
N PRO A 375 24.21 -2.68 27.86
CA PRO A 375 22.85 -2.86 28.39
C PRO A 375 21.95 -1.62 28.24
N GLY A 376 22.44 -0.58 27.57
CA GLY A 376 21.87 0.76 27.42
C GLY A 376 22.98 1.81 27.32
N TYR A 377 22.63 3.10 27.30
CA TYR A 377 23.62 4.17 27.21
C TYR A 377 24.57 4.20 28.40
N THR A 378 25.87 4.22 28.13
CA THR A 378 26.93 4.39 29.16
C THR A 378 27.75 5.67 28.95
N THR A 379 27.40 6.50 27.97
CA THR A 379 28.08 7.76 27.60
C THR A 379 27.07 8.91 27.54
N LEU A 380 27.55 10.15 27.70
CA LEU A 380 26.75 11.34 27.42
C LEU A 380 26.59 11.51 25.91
N VAL A 381 25.41 11.95 25.49
CA VAL A 381 25.08 12.20 24.07
C VAL A 381 25.24 13.69 23.80
N ASN A 382 25.80 14.04 22.63
CA ASN A 382 26.04 15.43 22.20
C ASN A 382 26.77 16.26 23.26
N ALA A 383 27.86 15.70 23.79
CA ALA A 383 28.52 16.20 25.00
C ALA A 383 29.37 17.47 24.76
N GLY A 384 29.76 17.73 23.50
CA GLY A 384 30.31 19.00 23.01
C GLY A 384 29.29 19.83 22.21
N PHE A 385 27.98 19.55 22.33
CA PHE A 385 26.90 20.40 21.79
C PHE A 385 26.88 20.67 20.27
N GLU A 386 27.69 19.95 19.49
CA GLU A 386 27.82 20.04 18.03
C GLU A 386 26.50 19.81 17.28
N GLY A 387 25.59 18.98 17.81
CA GLY A 387 24.28 18.74 17.19
C GLY A 387 23.19 19.72 17.62
N GLY A 388 22.50 20.35 16.67
CA GLY A 388 21.23 21.05 16.91
C GLY A 388 21.02 22.35 16.13
N GLY A 389 19.78 22.83 16.13
CA GLY A 389 19.39 24.17 15.68
C GLY A 389 19.64 25.21 16.76
N ASP A 390 18.63 26.05 17.07
CA ASP A 390 18.70 27.06 18.13
C ASP A 390 19.07 26.49 19.52
N THR A 391 18.79 25.21 19.76
CA THR A 391 19.13 24.47 20.98
C THR A 391 19.87 23.17 20.63
N PRO A 392 20.83 22.72 21.46
CA PRO A 392 21.51 21.46 21.22
C PRO A 392 20.57 20.28 21.43
N ILE A 393 20.61 19.33 20.51
CA ILE A 393 19.79 18.11 20.53
C ILE A 393 20.29 17.19 21.66
N GLY A 394 19.39 16.41 22.27
CA GLY A 394 19.71 15.54 23.40
C GLY A 394 19.77 16.26 24.76
N TRP A 395 19.52 17.57 24.80
CA TRP A 395 19.52 18.40 26.02
C TRP A 395 18.20 19.17 26.19
N GLN A 396 17.75 19.34 27.44
CA GLN A 396 16.46 19.94 27.77
C GLN A 396 16.48 20.70 29.10
N SER A 397 15.60 21.70 29.26
CA SER A 397 15.28 22.27 30.57
C SER A 397 14.19 21.42 31.25
N PRO A 398 14.35 21.01 32.52
CA PRO A 398 13.28 20.35 33.23
C PRO A 398 12.16 21.35 33.58
N GLY A 399 10.90 20.89 33.54
CA GLY A 399 9.72 21.75 33.75
C GLY A 399 9.61 22.39 35.15
N TRP A 400 10.39 21.93 36.13
CA TRP A 400 10.43 22.49 37.49
C TRP A 400 11.49 23.61 37.66
N ALA A 401 12.37 23.84 36.67
CA ALA A 401 13.32 24.97 36.66
C ALA A 401 13.24 25.80 35.35
N PRO A 402 12.08 26.36 34.98
CA PRO A 402 11.86 27.03 33.68
C PRO A 402 12.40 28.47 33.62
N ASN A 403 13.12 28.95 34.64
CA ASN A 403 13.45 30.37 34.83
C ASN A 403 14.69 30.80 34.04
N GLY A 404 14.73 30.52 32.74
CA GLY A 404 15.84 30.86 31.87
C GLY A 404 15.60 30.55 30.40
N THR A 405 16.69 30.48 29.66
CA THR A 405 16.81 30.06 28.25
C THR A 405 18.15 29.39 28.04
N PHE A 406 18.20 28.39 27.18
CA PHE A 406 19.46 27.83 26.65
C PHE A 406 19.47 27.92 25.13
N THR A 407 20.67 28.05 24.55
CA THR A 407 20.87 28.08 23.10
C THR A 407 22.15 27.33 22.72
N ARG A 408 22.18 26.74 21.53
CA ARG A 408 23.43 26.30 20.88
C ARG A 408 24.09 27.55 20.29
N ASP A 409 25.28 27.89 20.76
CA ASP A 409 26.01 29.08 20.33
C ASP A 409 27.18 28.66 19.44
N THR A 410 27.07 28.92 18.13
CA THR A 410 28.12 28.64 17.14
C THR A 410 29.15 29.76 17.01
N SER A 411 29.03 30.83 17.81
CA SER A 411 29.99 31.94 17.84
C SER A 411 30.98 31.85 19.00
N VAL A 412 30.72 30.97 19.96
CA VAL A 412 31.54 30.71 21.15
C VAL A 412 31.62 29.20 21.36
N ALA A 413 32.83 28.64 21.29
CA ALA A 413 33.09 27.24 21.60
C ALA A 413 34.48 27.11 22.27
N HIS A 414 34.73 25.99 22.94
CA HIS A 414 36.03 25.59 23.48
C HIS A 414 36.76 24.69 22.48
N SER A 415 36.07 23.66 21.98
CA SER A 415 36.47 22.86 20.83
C SER A 415 35.35 22.85 19.77
N GLY A 416 35.50 22.10 18.68
CA GLY A 416 34.44 21.95 17.68
C GLY A 416 33.96 23.25 17.02
N GLN A 417 32.63 23.38 16.82
CA GLN A 417 31.94 24.51 16.21
C GLN A 417 30.83 25.10 17.08
N ALA A 418 30.48 24.51 18.22
CA ALA A 418 29.42 25.04 19.09
C ALA A 418 29.67 24.77 20.57
N SER A 419 29.05 25.59 21.43
CA SER A 419 28.86 25.26 22.85
C SER A 419 27.40 25.48 23.26
N ILE A 420 27.00 25.04 24.46
CA ILE A 420 25.70 25.39 25.02
C ILE A 420 25.81 26.63 25.91
N LYS A 421 25.04 27.67 25.58
CA LYS A 421 24.86 28.84 26.42
C LYS A 421 23.62 28.72 27.28
N LEU A 422 23.73 28.96 28.58
CA LEU A 422 22.62 29.09 29.52
C LEU A 422 22.53 30.54 30.01
N THR A 423 21.29 31.02 30.18
CA THR A 423 20.97 32.32 30.80
C THR A 423 19.77 32.14 31.73
N SER A 424 19.90 32.51 33.00
CA SER A 424 18.77 32.55 33.95
C SER A 424 18.02 33.89 33.93
N LYS A 425 16.79 33.92 34.46
CA LYS A 425 15.91 35.09 34.51
C LYS A 425 15.82 35.67 35.92
N GLY A 426 16.36 36.88 36.09
CA GLY A 426 16.18 37.69 37.30
C GLY A 426 16.92 37.17 38.54
N SER A 427 16.94 37.97 39.60
CA SER A 427 17.80 37.79 40.78
C SER A 427 17.48 36.61 41.70
N GLU A 428 16.46 35.80 41.38
CA GLU A 428 16.03 34.63 42.16
C GLU A 428 15.75 33.38 41.27
N GLY A 429 16.00 33.47 39.96
CA GLY A 429 15.69 32.40 39.02
C GLY A 429 16.80 31.36 38.92
N MET A 430 16.56 30.15 39.41
CA MET A 430 17.37 28.97 39.06
C MET A 430 17.00 28.46 37.66
N PHE A 431 18.01 28.22 36.83
CA PHE A 431 17.84 27.59 35.52
C PHE A 431 18.77 26.38 35.36
N VAL A 432 18.22 25.31 34.80
CA VAL A 432 18.89 24.00 34.69
C VAL A 432 18.73 23.48 33.28
N VAL A 433 19.80 22.93 32.71
CA VAL A 433 19.76 22.09 31.52
C VAL A 433 20.31 20.71 31.89
N GLN A 434 19.60 19.68 31.46
CA GLN A 434 19.88 18.27 31.72
C GLN A 434 19.83 17.46 30.41
N PRO A 435 20.42 16.26 30.36
CA PRO A 435 20.22 15.35 29.24
C PRO A 435 18.74 14.98 29.06
N ALA A 436 18.34 14.69 27.82
CA ALA A 436 17.01 14.20 27.49
C ALA A 436 16.77 12.78 28.05
N GLY A 437 17.82 11.95 28.05
CA GLY A 437 17.83 10.58 28.59
C GLY A 437 18.49 10.45 29.97
N ALA A 438 18.62 9.21 30.42
CA ALA A 438 19.40 8.83 31.59
C ALA A 438 20.55 7.91 31.16
N THR A 439 21.74 8.09 31.73
CA THR A 439 22.93 7.33 31.37
C THR A 439 23.21 6.26 32.43
N LEU A 440 23.34 4.99 32.06
CA LEU A 440 23.58 3.88 32.98
C LEU A 440 24.94 4.01 33.69
N VAL A 441 24.98 3.50 34.92
CA VAL A 441 26.20 3.45 35.75
C VAL A 441 26.17 2.27 36.72
N GLY A 442 27.32 1.65 36.94
CA GLY A 442 27.54 0.61 37.95
C GLY A 442 28.19 1.12 39.23
N SER A 443 28.45 0.22 40.18
CA SER A 443 29.19 0.56 41.40
C SER A 443 30.68 0.73 41.11
N GLY A 444 31.30 1.76 41.71
CA GLY A 444 32.73 2.05 41.55
C GLY A 444 33.04 3.54 41.72
N GLN A 445 34.15 4.00 41.14
CA GLN A 445 34.52 5.42 41.09
C GLN A 445 33.99 6.08 39.81
N PHE A 446 33.32 7.22 39.98
CA PHE A 446 32.91 8.12 38.90
C PHE A 446 33.89 9.27 38.80
N SER A 447 34.12 9.78 37.59
CA SER A 447 34.78 11.08 37.37
C SER A 447 34.26 11.77 36.12
N PHE A 448 34.36 13.10 36.09
CA PHE A 448 33.96 13.90 34.94
C PHE A 448 34.91 15.09 34.72
N THR A 449 34.89 15.64 33.51
CA THR A 449 35.37 17.00 33.19
C THR A 449 34.31 17.77 32.39
N ALA A 450 34.39 19.10 32.41
CA ALA A 450 33.52 20.01 31.67
C ALA A 450 34.22 21.36 31.51
N TRP A 451 34.16 21.99 30.34
CA TRP A 451 34.68 23.34 30.14
C TRP A 451 33.55 24.37 30.33
N VAL A 452 33.84 25.44 31.05
CA VAL A 452 32.86 26.50 31.36
C VAL A 452 33.47 27.88 31.15
N LYS A 453 32.74 28.78 30.49
CA LYS A 453 33.13 30.18 30.26
C LYS A 453 32.04 31.13 30.72
N THR A 454 32.43 32.28 31.29
CA THR A 454 31.49 33.28 31.84
C THR A 454 31.88 34.70 31.42
N ASP A 455 31.04 35.68 31.77
CA ASP A 455 31.32 37.11 31.55
C ASP A 455 32.30 37.73 32.59
N GLY A 456 32.84 36.90 33.51
CA GLY A 456 33.74 37.31 34.58
C GLY A 456 33.06 37.81 35.85
N LYS A 457 31.73 37.93 35.88
CA LYS A 457 30.97 38.34 37.07
C LYS A 457 30.21 37.19 37.73
N ALA A 458 30.08 36.07 37.01
CA ALA A 458 29.27 34.95 37.46
C ALA A 458 29.85 34.23 38.69
N THR A 459 28.95 33.76 39.55
CA THR A 459 29.21 33.06 40.82
C THR A 459 28.43 31.76 40.95
N THR A 460 27.43 31.55 40.10
CA THR A 460 26.48 30.44 40.12
C THR A 460 26.69 29.35 39.05
N PRO A 461 27.36 29.58 37.89
CA PRO A 461 27.59 28.55 36.89
C PRO A 461 28.30 27.34 37.47
N ARG A 462 27.72 26.17 37.24
CA ARG A 462 28.19 24.90 37.78
C ARG A 462 27.71 23.71 36.98
N VAL A 463 28.47 22.63 37.11
CA VAL A 463 28.00 21.28 36.83
C VAL A 463 27.51 20.65 38.13
N ASP A 464 26.42 19.89 38.06
CA ASP A 464 25.90 19.07 39.16
C ASP A 464 25.60 17.66 38.67
N VAL A 465 26.07 16.64 39.39
CA VAL A 465 25.91 15.24 38.99
C VAL A 465 24.92 14.53 39.91
N LEU A 466 23.81 14.06 39.34
CA LEU A 466 22.76 13.34 40.06
C LEU A 466 22.76 11.86 39.70
N PHE A 467 22.40 11.02 40.67
CA PHE A 467 22.28 9.58 40.53
C PHE A 467 20.86 9.14 40.83
N PHE A 468 20.36 8.21 40.02
CA PHE A 468 19.01 7.67 40.10
C PHE A 468 19.07 6.14 40.16
N ASN A 469 18.18 5.52 40.90
CA ASN A 469 17.99 4.08 40.87
C ASN A 469 17.20 3.63 39.62
N ALA A 470 17.04 2.33 39.43
CA ALA A 470 16.32 1.73 38.30
C ALA A 470 14.81 2.10 38.24
N SER A 471 14.26 2.75 39.28
CA SER A 471 12.89 3.27 39.31
C SER A 471 12.84 4.80 39.11
N ASN A 472 13.90 5.39 38.56
CA ASN A 472 14.08 6.83 38.33
C ASN A 472 13.90 7.71 39.59
N LYS A 473 14.13 7.15 40.78
CA LYS A 473 14.21 7.94 42.02
C LYS A 473 15.65 8.33 42.31
N VAL A 474 15.87 9.59 42.67
CA VAL A 474 17.19 10.11 43.07
C VAL A 474 17.72 9.33 44.29
N VAL A 475 18.99 8.92 44.23
CA VAL A 475 19.74 8.23 45.30
C VAL A 475 21.09 8.88 45.61
N GLY A 476 21.50 9.88 44.82
CA GLY A 476 22.59 10.82 45.14
C GLY A 476 22.40 12.11 44.37
N THR A 477 22.67 13.26 44.99
CA THR A 477 22.25 14.59 44.52
C THR A 477 23.24 15.63 45.01
N ASP A 478 23.24 16.78 44.33
CA ASP A 478 23.92 18.02 44.74
C ASP A 478 25.46 17.94 44.77
N HIS A 479 26.05 17.11 43.92
CA HIS A 479 27.49 17.11 43.62
C HIS A 479 27.84 18.33 42.73
N ASN A 480 27.73 19.53 43.30
CA ASN A 480 27.89 20.81 42.60
C ASN A 480 29.38 21.23 42.52
N PHE A 481 29.85 21.52 41.31
CA PHE A 481 31.20 22.03 41.02
C PHE A 481 31.07 23.40 40.34
N TYR A 482 31.47 24.45 41.04
CA TYR A 482 31.28 25.85 40.63
C TYR A 482 32.49 26.38 39.84
N VAL A 483 32.21 27.27 38.88
CA VAL A 483 33.22 28.12 38.25
C VAL A 483 33.87 29.06 39.28
N THR A 484 35.14 29.38 39.07
CA THR A 484 35.86 30.31 39.96
C THR A 484 35.45 31.75 39.67
N THR A 485 34.95 32.46 40.69
CA THR A 485 34.53 33.87 40.57
C THR A 485 35.62 34.75 39.97
N GLY A 486 35.27 35.55 38.95
CA GLY A 486 36.21 36.41 38.22
C GLY A 486 36.72 35.82 36.90
N THR A 487 36.42 34.56 36.58
CA THR A 487 36.91 33.89 35.37
C THR A 487 36.13 34.30 34.12
N THR A 488 36.80 34.97 33.18
CA THR A 488 36.24 35.49 31.91
C THR A 488 36.44 34.58 30.70
N ASP A 489 37.22 33.51 30.84
CA ASP A 489 37.58 32.60 29.74
C ASP A 489 37.27 31.14 30.12
N TRP A 490 37.56 30.20 29.23
CA TRP A 490 37.30 28.78 29.45
C TRP A 490 38.09 28.22 30.66
N GLN A 491 37.37 27.66 31.62
CA GLN A 491 37.87 26.93 32.79
C GLN A 491 37.38 25.48 32.76
N GLU A 492 38.28 24.52 32.93
CA GLU A 492 37.92 23.14 33.20
C GLU A 492 37.41 22.98 34.64
N LEU A 493 36.23 22.40 34.79
CA LEU A 493 35.70 21.84 36.02
C LEU A 493 35.88 20.33 35.99
N SER A 494 36.30 19.75 37.10
CA SER A 494 36.45 18.30 37.23
C SER A 494 36.08 17.81 38.62
N GLY A 495 35.69 16.54 38.71
CA GLY A 495 35.34 15.89 39.96
C GLY A 495 35.52 14.38 39.89
N SER A 496 35.80 13.76 41.04
CA SER A 496 35.81 12.30 41.19
C SER A 496 35.32 11.87 42.56
N PHE A 497 34.41 10.90 42.60
CA PHE A 497 33.73 10.43 43.82
C PHE A 497 33.06 9.07 43.57
N PRO A 498 32.78 8.27 44.61
CA PRO A 498 32.18 6.96 44.44
C PRO A 498 30.70 7.05 44.04
N VAL A 499 30.26 6.12 43.19
CA VAL A 499 28.85 6.00 42.78
C VAL A 499 27.99 5.61 44.00
N PRO A 500 26.91 6.35 44.31
CA PRO A 500 26.01 6.06 45.42
C PRO A 500 25.40 4.65 45.38
N GLN A 501 25.21 4.05 46.56
CA GLN A 501 24.60 2.72 46.66
C GLN A 501 23.18 2.70 46.09
N GLY A 502 22.91 1.75 45.18
CA GLY A 502 21.61 1.61 44.54
C GLY A 502 21.38 2.54 43.34
N ALA A 503 22.39 3.33 42.93
CA ALA A 503 22.37 3.99 41.64
C ALA A 503 22.39 2.97 40.50
N ALA A 504 21.65 3.27 39.45
CA ALA A 504 21.63 2.55 38.17
C ALA A 504 21.81 3.50 36.98
N ASN A 505 21.47 4.78 37.16
CA ASN A 505 21.68 5.85 36.18
C ASN A 505 22.34 7.07 36.83
N PHE A 506 22.98 7.91 36.02
CA PHE A 506 23.36 9.27 36.36
C PHE A 506 22.82 10.28 35.32
N GLN A 507 22.82 11.55 35.71
CA GLN A 507 22.68 12.70 34.81
C GLN A 507 23.66 13.79 35.22
N MET A 508 24.17 14.52 34.23
CA MET A 508 25.07 15.65 34.40
C MET A 508 24.31 16.93 34.05
N TRP A 509 23.95 17.72 35.05
CA TRP A 509 23.15 18.94 34.88
C TRP A 509 24.06 20.17 34.84
N MET A 510 23.78 21.08 33.92
CA MET A 510 24.39 22.41 33.88
C MET A 510 23.41 23.39 34.52
N ARG A 511 23.89 24.23 35.44
CA ARG A 511 23.02 25.17 36.16
C ARG A 511 23.60 26.59 36.14
N VAL A 512 22.72 27.58 36.01
CA VAL A 512 23.00 29.01 36.21
C VAL A 512 21.83 29.64 36.96
N ASP A 513 22.11 30.56 37.90
CA ASP A 513 21.09 31.19 38.73
C ASP A 513 21.20 32.73 38.71
N ASN A 514 20.20 33.40 39.29
CA ASN A 514 20.23 34.83 39.68
C ASN A 514 20.46 35.84 38.54
N GLY A 515 20.14 35.48 37.30
CA GLY A 515 20.30 36.32 36.10
C GLY A 515 21.66 36.17 35.42
N GLU A 516 22.52 35.28 35.90
CA GLU A 516 23.83 35.01 35.33
C GLU A 516 23.73 34.15 34.05
N SER A 517 24.80 34.19 33.25
CA SER A 517 24.95 33.39 32.03
C SER A 517 26.32 32.74 31.94
N ALA A 518 26.37 31.55 31.34
CA ALA A 518 27.61 30.83 31.07
C ALA A 518 27.48 29.98 29.81
N TRP A 519 28.61 29.70 29.18
CA TRP A 519 28.77 28.70 28.14
C TRP A 519 29.39 27.45 28.75
N PHE A 520 28.94 26.27 28.34
CA PHE A 520 29.46 24.97 28.75
C PHE A 520 29.83 24.18 27.50
N ASP A 521 30.91 23.41 27.57
CA ASP A 521 31.44 22.65 26.43
C ASP A 521 32.24 21.41 26.87
N ASP A 522 32.53 20.53 25.92
CA ASP A 522 33.41 19.36 26.05
C ASP A 522 33.15 18.54 27.34
N LEU A 523 31.88 18.17 27.60
CA LEU A 523 31.53 17.35 28.75
C LEU A 523 32.10 15.94 28.57
N SER A 524 32.85 15.44 29.55
CA SER A 524 33.41 14.08 29.54
C SER A 524 33.13 13.35 30.84
N VAL A 525 32.84 12.05 30.76
CA VAL A 525 32.54 11.21 31.91
C VAL A 525 33.24 9.87 31.81
N THR A 526 33.90 9.46 32.89
CA THR A 526 34.34 8.09 33.14
C THR A 526 33.48 7.52 34.27
N ALA A 527 32.56 6.63 33.91
CA ALA A 527 31.64 5.97 34.83
C ALA A 527 31.95 4.47 34.93
N PRO A 528 31.76 3.83 36.10
CA PRO A 528 31.82 2.37 36.20
C PRO A 528 30.77 1.72 35.30
N ALA A 529 31.14 0.68 34.57
CA ALA A 529 30.20 -0.04 33.72
C ALA A 529 29.04 -0.63 34.55
N PRO A 530 27.77 -0.50 34.11
CA PRO A 530 26.64 -1.12 34.79
C PRO A 530 26.79 -2.64 34.86
N ALA A 531 26.28 -3.23 35.94
CA ALA A 531 26.25 -4.67 36.10
C ALA A 531 25.38 -5.30 35.00
N SER A 532 25.97 -6.17 34.19
CA SER A 532 25.33 -6.93 33.12
C SER A 532 25.29 -8.42 33.46
N ALA A 533 24.46 -9.18 32.73
CA ALA A 533 24.67 -10.62 32.62
C ALA A 533 26.07 -10.90 32.02
N ALA A 534 26.57 -12.13 32.13
CA ALA A 534 27.94 -12.50 31.72
C ALA A 534 28.31 -11.87 30.36
N PRO A 535 29.39 -11.06 30.28
CA PRO A 535 29.61 -10.16 29.16
C PRO A 535 29.77 -10.93 27.84
N ILE A 536 28.99 -10.50 26.83
CA ILE A 536 29.02 -11.06 25.48
C ILE A 536 29.53 -10.01 24.49
N SER A 537 30.55 -10.35 23.70
CA SER A 537 31.01 -9.50 22.60
C SER A 537 29.92 -9.31 21.55
N ARG A 538 29.85 -8.14 20.92
CA ARG A 538 28.96 -7.86 19.79
C ARG A 538 29.09 -8.87 18.66
N ARG A 539 30.31 -9.30 18.33
CA ARG A 539 30.58 -10.36 17.35
C ARG A 539 29.82 -11.65 17.67
N ALA A 540 29.77 -12.06 18.94
CA ALA A 540 29.02 -13.24 19.38
C ALA A 540 27.51 -13.01 19.39
N ALA A 541 27.06 -11.86 19.95
CA ALA A 541 25.63 -11.52 20.02
C ALA A 541 24.98 -11.33 18.64
N TYR A 542 25.66 -10.62 17.73
CA TYR A 542 25.17 -10.42 16.38
C TYR A 542 25.24 -11.73 15.58
N THR A 543 26.23 -12.62 15.85
CA THR A 543 26.22 -13.98 15.26
C THR A 543 24.98 -14.78 15.69
N ASP A 544 24.57 -14.70 16.96
CA ASP A 544 23.36 -15.35 17.47
C ASP A 544 22.08 -14.81 16.79
N MET A 545 21.98 -13.48 16.61
CA MET A 545 20.88 -12.84 15.88
C MET A 545 20.80 -13.32 14.43
N LEU A 546 21.90 -13.21 13.66
CA LEU A 546 21.89 -13.55 12.24
C LEU A 546 21.63 -15.03 12.01
N LEU A 547 22.23 -15.91 12.84
CA LEU A 547 22.01 -17.35 12.78
C LEU A 547 20.54 -17.69 13.05
N SER A 548 19.99 -17.19 14.16
CA SER A 548 18.59 -17.42 14.53
C SER A 548 17.61 -16.89 13.48
N SER A 549 17.88 -15.71 12.92
CA SER A 549 17.04 -15.11 11.87
C SER A 549 17.05 -15.94 10.58
N ARG A 550 18.23 -16.30 10.07
CA ARG A 550 18.36 -17.11 8.85
C ARG A 550 17.70 -18.48 9.04
N ASP A 551 17.98 -19.14 10.16
CA ASP A 551 17.53 -20.50 10.41
C ASP A 551 16.04 -20.58 10.77
N TYR A 552 15.43 -19.49 11.27
CA TYR A 552 13.98 -19.36 11.38
C TYR A 552 13.32 -19.12 10.02
N TRP A 553 13.75 -18.09 9.27
CA TRP A 553 13.05 -17.71 8.03
C TRP A 553 13.20 -18.72 6.91
N LYS A 554 14.29 -19.50 6.85
CA LYS A 554 14.40 -20.64 5.91
C LYS A 554 13.30 -21.69 6.15
N GLN A 555 12.87 -21.89 7.40
CA GLN A 555 11.83 -22.84 7.81
C GLN A 555 10.41 -22.23 7.75
N ASN A 556 10.30 -20.91 7.58
CA ASN A 556 9.05 -20.14 7.62
C ASN A 556 8.92 -19.22 6.39
N MET A 557 9.50 -19.65 5.26
CA MET A 557 9.46 -18.90 4.00
C MET A 557 8.02 -18.78 3.50
N ARG A 558 7.65 -17.59 3.03
CA ARG A 558 6.32 -17.28 2.51
C ARG A 558 6.25 -17.49 0.98
N HIS A 559 5.05 -17.57 0.43
CA HIS A 559 4.82 -18.03 -0.95
C HIS A 559 4.33 -16.93 -1.92
N TYR A 560 3.59 -15.92 -1.45
CA TYR A 560 3.22 -14.78 -2.29
C TYR A 560 4.47 -13.96 -2.69
N SER A 561 4.50 -13.43 -3.92
CA SER A 561 5.66 -12.74 -4.55
C SER A 561 6.48 -11.91 -3.56
N ASN A 562 5.82 -10.92 -2.95
CA ASN A 562 6.42 -9.98 -2.03
C ASN A 562 6.91 -10.64 -0.73
N GLN A 563 6.12 -11.53 -0.15
CA GLN A 563 6.46 -12.19 1.10
C GLN A 563 7.66 -13.15 0.91
N ALA A 564 7.71 -13.84 -0.23
CA ALA A 564 8.85 -14.66 -0.66
C ALA A 564 10.10 -13.79 -0.88
N GLN A 565 9.96 -12.61 -1.49
CA GLN A 565 11.05 -11.66 -1.69
C GLN A 565 11.60 -11.12 -0.37
N ILE A 566 10.73 -10.65 0.53
CA ILE A 566 11.10 -10.10 1.85
C ILE A 566 11.82 -11.16 2.70
N THR A 567 11.34 -12.42 2.70
CA THR A 567 12.03 -13.52 3.40
C THR A 567 13.39 -13.86 2.78
N ALA A 568 13.48 -13.92 1.44
CA ALA A 568 14.74 -14.18 0.75
C ALA A 568 15.81 -13.09 1.00
N ILE A 569 15.41 -11.80 1.03
CA ILE A 569 16.27 -10.68 1.43
C ILE A 569 16.85 -10.90 2.82
N GLY A 570 16.00 -11.21 3.81
CA GLY A 570 16.41 -11.45 5.19
C GLY A 570 17.39 -12.62 5.34
N ILE A 571 17.09 -13.74 4.67
CA ILE A 571 17.94 -14.95 4.65
C ILE A 571 19.31 -14.64 4.04
N TYR A 572 19.35 -13.97 2.88
CA TYR A 572 20.59 -13.64 2.19
C TYR A 572 21.43 -12.65 3.00
N GLN A 573 20.85 -11.53 3.45
CA GLN A 573 21.58 -10.52 4.23
C GLN A 573 22.11 -11.10 5.55
N ALA A 574 21.32 -11.95 6.22
CA ALA A 574 21.78 -12.63 7.43
C ALA A 574 22.96 -13.57 7.16
N ASN A 575 22.93 -14.33 6.06
CA ASN A 575 24.06 -15.16 5.66
C ASN A 575 25.30 -14.33 5.25
N ARG A 576 25.10 -13.19 4.58
CA ARG A 576 26.20 -12.27 4.22
C ARG A 576 26.88 -11.72 5.47
N GLY A 577 26.11 -11.28 6.47
CA GLY A 577 26.67 -10.88 7.77
C GLY A 577 27.43 -12.01 8.47
N LEU A 578 26.88 -13.23 8.50
CA LEU A 578 27.57 -14.42 9.04
C LEU A 578 28.90 -14.69 8.30
N SER A 579 28.97 -14.48 6.99
CA SER A 579 30.21 -14.68 6.20
C SER A 579 31.35 -13.74 6.61
N LEU A 580 31.02 -12.63 7.29
CA LEU A 580 31.97 -11.66 7.83
C LEU A 580 32.35 -11.97 9.29
N ILE A 581 31.36 -12.16 10.18
CA ILE A 581 31.60 -12.29 11.63
C ILE A 581 31.75 -13.73 12.14
N SER A 582 31.22 -14.73 11.44
CA SER A 582 31.34 -16.16 11.78
C SER A 582 31.35 -17.05 10.52
N PRO A 583 32.43 -17.03 9.72
CA PRO A 583 32.49 -17.73 8.43
C PRO A 583 32.18 -19.24 8.52
N LYS A 584 32.49 -19.88 9.65
CA LYS A 584 32.19 -21.29 9.94
C LYS A 584 30.68 -21.62 9.98
N ASN A 585 29.83 -20.62 10.23
CA ASN A 585 28.37 -20.77 10.31
C ASN A 585 27.68 -20.29 9.02
N ALA A 586 28.42 -19.65 8.11
CA ALA A 586 27.89 -19.12 6.85
C ALA A 586 27.75 -20.22 5.80
N TRP A 587 26.71 -20.13 4.97
CA TRP A 587 26.59 -20.95 3.77
C TRP A 587 27.49 -20.40 2.65
N PRO A 588 27.94 -21.27 1.72
CA PRO A 588 28.53 -20.83 0.46
C PRO A 588 27.59 -19.88 -0.29
N GLU A 589 28.17 -18.89 -0.98
CA GLU A 589 27.44 -17.83 -1.70
C GLU A 589 26.34 -18.38 -2.63
N ALA A 590 26.63 -19.44 -3.39
CA ALA A 590 25.65 -20.05 -4.28
C ALA A 590 24.37 -20.54 -3.57
N ARG A 591 24.49 -21.08 -2.35
CA ARG A 591 23.32 -21.51 -1.54
C ARG A 591 22.56 -20.31 -0.97
N ALA A 592 23.25 -19.22 -0.62
CA ALA A 592 22.58 -18.01 -0.14
C ALA A 592 21.81 -17.32 -1.27
N ARG A 593 22.41 -17.20 -2.47
CA ARG A 593 21.83 -16.54 -3.63
C ARG A 593 20.66 -17.30 -4.26
N GLU A 594 20.59 -18.63 -4.06
CA GLU A 594 19.47 -19.48 -4.51
C GLU A 594 18.09 -18.94 -4.08
N TRP A 595 17.95 -18.53 -2.81
CA TRP A 595 16.72 -17.94 -2.27
C TRP A 595 16.28 -16.68 -3.01
N LEU A 596 17.24 -15.85 -3.45
CA LEU A 596 16.95 -14.66 -4.26
C LEU A 596 16.41 -15.08 -5.64
N TYR A 597 17.08 -16.04 -6.31
CA TYR A 597 16.65 -16.54 -7.62
C TYR A 597 15.27 -17.21 -7.61
N GLU A 598 14.93 -17.97 -6.55
CA GLU A 598 13.57 -18.50 -6.35
C GLU A 598 12.55 -17.35 -6.22
N SER A 599 12.83 -16.35 -5.38
CA SER A 599 11.91 -15.25 -5.07
C SER A 599 11.63 -14.26 -6.24
N ILE A 600 12.46 -14.27 -7.27
CA ILE A 600 12.26 -13.49 -8.51
C ILE A 600 11.83 -14.38 -9.70
N GLY A 601 11.52 -15.66 -9.46
CA GLY A 601 11.08 -16.59 -10.50
C GLY A 601 12.15 -16.92 -11.56
N SER A 602 13.44 -16.79 -11.23
CA SER A 602 14.53 -17.35 -12.06
C SER A 602 14.77 -18.84 -11.80
N LYS A 603 14.28 -19.33 -10.66
CA LYS A 603 14.15 -20.74 -10.33
C LYS A 603 12.73 -21.00 -9.81
N PRO A 604 12.24 -22.25 -9.85
CA PRO A 604 11.04 -22.63 -9.12
C PRO A 604 11.18 -22.35 -7.63
N TRP A 605 10.10 -21.92 -6.99
CA TRP A 605 10.03 -21.71 -5.55
C TRP A 605 9.72 -23.04 -4.87
N LEU A 606 10.65 -23.52 -4.04
CA LEU A 606 10.60 -24.87 -3.45
C LEU A 606 10.05 -24.90 -2.01
N GLY A 607 9.50 -23.77 -1.53
CA GLY A 607 8.91 -23.66 -0.20
C GLY A 607 9.90 -23.49 0.95
N PRO A 608 9.47 -23.68 2.20
CA PRO A 608 10.36 -23.82 3.35
C PRO A 608 11.39 -24.97 3.25
N GLU A 609 12.50 -24.83 3.97
CA GLU A 609 13.46 -25.90 4.27
C GLU A 609 13.08 -26.54 5.63
N LEU A 610 13.00 -27.88 5.72
CA LEU A 610 12.80 -28.61 6.96
C LEU A 610 14.08 -28.65 7.82
N PRO A 611 14.01 -29.03 9.12
CA PRO A 611 15.19 -29.12 9.99
C PRO A 611 16.33 -30.02 9.48
N ASP A 612 16.03 -31.00 8.62
CA ASP A 612 17.01 -31.90 8.00
C ASP A 612 17.67 -31.35 6.72
N GLY A 613 17.21 -30.19 6.23
CA GLY A 613 17.69 -29.54 5.01
C GLY A 613 16.88 -29.85 3.76
N THR A 614 15.82 -30.64 3.83
CA THR A 614 14.94 -30.93 2.67
C THR A 614 13.97 -29.78 2.38
N ARG A 615 13.60 -29.55 1.10
CA ARG A 615 12.63 -28.52 0.69
C ARG A 615 11.22 -29.12 0.70
N THR A 616 10.22 -28.39 1.22
CA THR A 616 8.85 -28.92 1.39
C THR A 616 8.03 -28.99 0.10
N LYS A 617 8.35 -28.17 -0.91
CA LYS A 617 7.73 -28.17 -2.25
C LYS A 617 6.19 -28.16 -2.24
N PRO A 618 5.51 -27.32 -1.44
CA PRO A 618 4.06 -27.43 -1.25
C PRO A 618 3.27 -27.07 -2.50
N LEU A 619 3.85 -26.34 -3.47
CA LEU A 619 3.21 -26.01 -4.75
C LEU A 619 3.79 -26.82 -5.94
N GLY A 620 4.44 -27.94 -5.67
CA GLY A 620 5.13 -28.76 -6.67
C GLY A 620 6.54 -28.28 -6.99
N GLU A 621 7.21 -28.96 -7.92
CA GLU A 621 8.61 -28.69 -8.29
C GLU A 621 8.78 -27.50 -9.26
N ASP A 622 7.68 -27.07 -9.87
CA ASP A 622 7.64 -26.25 -11.09
C ASP A 622 6.98 -24.87 -10.89
N TYR A 623 6.55 -24.55 -9.66
CA TYR A 623 5.85 -23.31 -9.34
C TYR A 623 6.81 -22.12 -9.28
N VAL A 624 6.41 -20.99 -9.84
CA VAL A 624 7.17 -19.73 -9.79
C VAL A 624 6.34 -18.61 -9.18
N VAL A 625 6.90 -17.92 -8.19
CA VAL A 625 6.24 -16.80 -7.51
C VAL A 625 6.14 -15.54 -8.38
N VAL A 626 7.02 -15.40 -9.38
CA VAL A 626 6.98 -14.38 -10.43
C VAL A 626 6.91 -15.11 -11.76
N SER A 627 6.03 -14.69 -12.67
CA SER A 627 5.87 -15.32 -13.98
C SER A 627 7.17 -15.29 -14.81
N PRO A 628 7.36 -16.21 -15.79
CA PRO A 628 8.49 -16.13 -16.72
C PRO A 628 8.56 -14.79 -17.45
N LYS A 629 7.40 -14.17 -17.76
CA LYS A 629 7.29 -12.87 -18.44
C LYS A 629 7.49 -11.65 -17.51
N GLY A 630 7.69 -11.86 -16.20
CA GLY A 630 8.19 -10.84 -15.27
C GLY A 630 7.13 -10.20 -14.37
N LEU A 631 5.86 -10.60 -14.46
CA LEU A 631 4.82 -10.12 -13.55
C LEU A 631 4.88 -10.85 -12.20
N THR A 632 4.82 -10.05 -11.13
CA THR A 632 4.50 -10.52 -9.78
C THR A 632 3.07 -11.03 -9.72
N ARG A 633 2.90 -12.15 -9.02
CA ARG A 633 1.59 -12.77 -8.78
C ARG A 633 1.40 -13.14 -7.31
N GLU A 634 0.14 -13.16 -6.92
CA GLU A 634 -0.36 -14.01 -5.84
C GLU A 634 -1.07 -15.18 -6.54
N LEU A 635 -2.40 -15.22 -6.46
CA LEU A 635 -3.22 -16.15 -7.23
C LEU A 635 -3.22 -15.78 -8.73
N GLY A 636 -3.32 -14.49 -9.07
CA GLY A 636 -3.10 -13.93 -10.41
C GLY A 636 -2.37 -12.58 -10.35
N PHE A 637 -2.54 -11.73 -11.38
CA PHE A 637 -1.87 -10.44 -11.50
C PHE A 637 -2.18 -9.49 -10.35
N VAL A 638 -1.12 -8.98 -9.72
CA VAL A 638 -1.23 -8.00 -8.65
C VAL A 638 -0.82 -6.63 -9.17
N GLY A 639 -1.79 -5.71 -9.24
CA GLY A 639 -1.59 -4.30 -9.59
C GLY A 639 -0.78 -3.57 -8.50
N SER A 640 -1.39 -2.65 -7.76
CA SER A 640 -0.68 -1.74 -6.84
C SER A 640 0.17 -2.45 -5.78
N TYR A 641 -0.29 -3.56 -5.23
CA TYR A 641 0.47 -4.30 -4.23
C TYR A 641 1.65 -5.10 -4.81
N GLY A 642 1.66 -5.34 -6.13
CA GLY A 642 2.71 -6.06 -6.86
C GLY A 642 3.80 -5.17 -7.47
N GLU A 643 3.76 -3.85 -7.24
CA GLU A 643 4.86 -2.92 -7.54
C GLU A 643 5.97 -3.12 -6.48
N VAL A 644 6.94 -3.98 -6.81
CA VAL A 644 8.00 -4.48 -5.91
C VAL A 644 9.42 -4.00 -6.27
N GLN A 645 9.53 -3.03 -7.17
CA GLN A 645 10.83 -2.58 -7.71
C GLN A 645 11.79 -2.09 -6.61
N ASP A 646 11.25 -1.51 -5.55
CA ASP A 646 11.96 -1.15 -4.31
C ASP A 646 12.65 -2.36 -3.64
N TRP A 647 11.94 -3.49 -3.51
CA TRP A 647 12.52 -4.74 -3.00
C TRP A 647 13.49 -5.39 -3.98
N LEU A 648 13.27 -5.28 -5.30
CA LEU A 648 14.24 -5.76 -6.31
C LEU A 648 15.57 -5.00 -6.21
N VAL A 649 15.54 -3.67 -6.13
CA VAL A 649 16.74 -2.86 -5.92
C VAL A 649 17.40 -3.23 -4.59
N MET A 650 16.63 -3.38 -3.51
CA MET A 650 17.17 -3.80 -2.20
C MET A 650 17.83 -5.19 -2.25
N MET A 651 17.29 -6.15 -3.01
CA MET A 651 17.94 -7.45 -3.26
C MET A 651 19.26 -7.27 -4.01
N TYR A 652 19.24 -6.53 -5.11
CA TYR A 652 20.41 -6.29 -5.95
C TYR A 652 21.54 -5.67 -5.13
N GLU A 653 21.26 -4.58 -4.42
CA GLU A 653 22.23 -3.89 -3.55
C GLU A 653 22.73 -4.75 -2.38
N SER A 654 21.89 -5.65 -1.87
CA SER A 654 22.31 -6.63 -0.87
C SER A 654 23.45 -7.53 -1.37
N VAL A 655 23.59 -7.71 -2.68
CA VAL A 655 24.71 -8.42 -3.33
C VAL A 655 25.82 -7.46 -3.79
N THR A 656 25.45 -6.33 -4.41
CA THR A 656 26.36 -5.47 -5.19
C THR A 656 26.97 -4.28 -4.45
N ARG A 657 26.58 -3.98 -3.20
CA ARG A 657 27.15 -2.87 -2.39
C ARG A 657 27.86 -3.33 -1.13
N GLY A 658 28.72 -2.48 -0.57
CA GLY A 658 29.46 -2.75 0.67
C GLY A 658 30.67 -3.68 0.51
N TYR A 659 31.33 -4.00 1.61
CA TYR A 659 32.53 -4.83 1.65
C TYR A 659 32.28 -6.23 1.06
N ARG A 660 33.19 -6.68 0.18
CA ARG A 660 33.03 -7.88 -0.65
C ARG A 660 31.71 -7.90 -1.43
N ALA A 661 31.32 -6.75 -1.99
CA ALA A 661 30.33 -6.71 -3.06
C ALA A 661 30.70 -7.68 -4.19
N LEU A 662 29.67 -8.25 -4.82
CA LEU A 662 29.81 -9.19 -5.94
C LEU A 662 28.94 -8.71 -7.10
N ASP A 663 29.39 -8.94 -8.33
CA ASP A 663 28.54 -8.76 -9.49
C ASP A 663 27.35 -9.75 -9.46
N ALA A 664 26.24 -9.31 -10.04
CA ALA A 664 25.01 -10.10 -10.16
C ALA A 664 24.26 -9.79 -11.47
N PRO A 665 24.88 -10.03 -12.65
CA PRO A 665 24.27 -9.72 -13.94
C PRO A 665 22.94 -10.48 -14.15
N GLU A 666 22.82 -11.72 -13.69
CA GLU A 666 21.59 -12.51 -13.86
C GLU A 666 20.44 -11.97 -12.99
N LEU A 667 20.76 -11.45 -11.79
CA LEU A 667 19.76 -10.74 -10.97
C LEU A 667 19.35 -9.43 -11.66
N ARG A 668 20.32 -8.64 -12.15
CA ARG A 668 20.07 -7.38 -12.85
C ARG A 668 19.18 -7.59 -14.08
N GLU A 669 19.53 -8.51 -14.96
CA GLU A 669 18.79 -8.80 -16.19
C GLU A 669 17.35 -9.24 -15.87
N ARG A 670 17.18 -10.12 -14.88
CA ARG A 670 15.85 -10.56 -14.44
C ARG A 670 15.03 -9.41 -13.85
N MET A 671 15.63 -8.62 -12.95
CA MET A 671 14.95 -7.51 -12.28
C MET A 671 14.55 -6.42 -13.28
N VAL A 672 15.42 -6.09 -14.23
CA VAL A 672 15.10 -5.18 -15.34
C VAL A 672 13.95 -5.73 -16.19
N ALA A 673 13.93 -7.03 -16.52
CA ALA A 673 12.82 -7.64 -17.24
C ALA A 673 11.49 -7.55 -16.45
N MET A 674 11.52 -7.76 -15.13
CA MET A 674 10.36 -7.55 -14.25
C MET A 674 9.91 -6.08 -14.27
N CYS A 675 10.82 -5.12 -14.09
CA CYS A 675 10.50 -3.69 -14.17
C CYS A 675 9.87 -3.31 -15.52
N LYS A 676 10.37 -3.87 -16.63
CA LYS A 676 9.80 -3.60 -17.96
C LYS A 676 8.41 -4.20 -18.15
N ALA A 677 8.15 -5.39 -17.61
CA ALA A 677 6.82 -6.00 -17.63
C ALA A 677 5.77 -5.09 -16.96
N ARG A 678 6.12 -4.43 -15.84
CA ARG A 678 5.24 -3.44 -15.17
C ARG A 678 4.98 -2.19 -16.01
N GLY A 679 5.89 -1.83 -16.93
CA GLY A 679 5.72 -0.69 -17.85
C GLY A 679 4.56 -0.82 -18.84
N TYR A 680 4.15 -2.05 -19.17
CA TYR A 680 2.92 -2.29 -19.94
C TYR A 680 1.64 -2.08 -19.13
N PHE A 681 1.70 -2.17 -17.79
CA PHE A 681 0.59 -1.96 -16.86
C PHE A 681 0.65 -0.54 -16.28
N ARG A 682 0.62 0.40 -17.21
CA ARG A 682 0.55 1.86 -17.02
C ARG A 682 -0.50 2.40 -17.98
N HIS A 683 -1.04 3.58 -17.73
CA HIS A 683 -1.78 4.34 -18.74
C HIS A 683 -1.54 5.84 -18.59
N ILE A 684 -1.76 6.62 -19.64
CA ILE A 684 -1.61 8.08 -19.62
C ILE A 684 -2.97 8.73 -19.36
N ASP A 685 -3.03 9.64 -18.39
CA ASP A 685 -4.19 10.50 -18.12
C ASP A 685 -3.71 11.87 -17.58
N LEU A 686 -4.58 12.61 -16.92
CA LEU A 686 -4.34 13.93 -16.35
C LEU A 686 -4.45 13.94 -14.82
N ASP A 687 -3.64 14.78 -14.18
CA ASP A 687 -3.82 15.13 -12.77
C ASP A 687 -4.97 16.14 -12.56
N ALA A 688 -5.26 16.48 -11.31
CA ALA A 688 -6.35 17.38 -10.95
C ALA A 688 -6.17 18.82 -11.48
N ASP A 689 -4.94 19.21 -11.84
CA ASP A 689 -4.61 20.51 -12.43
C ASP A 689 -4.61 20.45 -13.98
N GLY A 690 -4.85 19.27 -14.58
CA GLY A 690 -4.90 19.05 -16.03
C GLY A 690 -3.56 18.73 -16.68
N ASN A 691 -2.52 18.40 -15.92
CA ASN A 691 -1.20 18.06 -16.48
C ASN A 691 -1.08 16.56 -16.76
N ARG A 692 -0.28 16.19 -17.77
CA ARG A 692 0.03 14.79 -18.11
C ARG A 692 0.61 14.04 -16.90
N ILE A 693 0.12 12.81 -16.72
CA ILE A 693 0.64 11.82 -15.79
C ILE A 693 0.61 10.42 -16.40
N SER A 694 1.55 9.56 -15.98
CA SER A 694 1.37 8.12 -16.05
C SER A 694 0.76 7.58 -14.75
N ARG A 695 -0.34 6.84 -14.86
CA ARG A 695 -0.97 6.11 -13.75
C ARG A 695 -0.69 4.60 -13.86
N LEU A 696 -0.61 3.96 -12.71
CA LEU A 696 -0.62 2.51 -12.57
C LEU A 696 -1.95 1.90 -13.02
N GLU A 697 -1.92 0.83 -13.81
CA GLU A 697 -3.10 -0.02 -14.00
C GLU A 697 -3.38 -0.88 -12.75
N SER A 698 -4.57 -0.74 -12.16
CA SER A 698 -5.01 -1.49 -10.98
C SER A 698 -6.44 -2.03 -11.04
N GLU A 699 -7.23 -1.69 -12.07
CA GLU A 699 -8.62 -2.14 -12.22
C GLU A 699 -8.74 -3.64 -12.54
N ILE A 700 -7.69 -4.24 -13.13
CA ILE A 700 -7.56 -5.69 -13.30
C ILE A 700 -6.67 -6.35 -12.21
N GLY A 701 -6.35 -5.64 -11.12
CA GLY A 701 -5.47 -6.10 -10.05
C GLY A 701 -6.19 -6.89 -8.94
N TRP A 702 -5.70 -8.08 -8.61
CA TRP A 702 -6.38 -9.00 -7.69
C TRP A 702 -6.54 -8.52 -6.23
N ARG A 703 -5.69 -7.60 -5.79
CA ARG A 703 -5.68 -6.96 -4.45
C ARG A 703 -6.08 -5.50 -4.56
N ASN A 704 -6.74 -4.99 -3.52
CA ASN A 704 -6.91 -3.57 -3.19
C ASN A 704 -7.09 -2.65 -4.42
N GLU A 705 -8.33 -2.31 -4.77
CA GLU A 705 -8.64 -1.34 -5.84
C GLU A 705 -8.20 0.07 -5.45
N VAL A 706 -6.91 0.39 -5.69
CA VAL A 706 -6.34 1.73 -5.52
C VAL A 706 -6.74 2.59 -6.72
N TYR A 707 -8.04 2.82 -6.89
CA TYR A 707 -8.58 3.58 -8.02
C TYR A 707 -8.39 5.10 -7.82
N PRO A 708 -7.89 5.89 -8.82
CA PRO A 708 -7.69 5.61 -10.25
C PRO A 708 -6.32 5.10 -10.68
N GLY A 709 -5.57 4.48 -9.78
CA GLY A 709 -4.16 4.19 -9.97
C GLY A 709 -3.31 5.36 -9.49
N VAL A 710 -2.27 5.04 -8.71
CA VAL A 710 -1.27 6.02 -8.28
C VAL A 710 -0.44 6.50 -9.48
N THR A 711 -0.01 7.76 -9.46
CA THR A 711 0.95 8.26 -10.45
C THR A 711 2.29 7.54 -10.29
N THR A 712 2.79 6.92 -11.35
CA THR A 712 4.08 6.21 -11.36
C THR A 712 4.60 6.00 -12.79
N TYR A 713 5.90 6.16 -12.98
CA TYR A 713 6.58 5.91 -14.25
C TYR A 713 7.45 4.65 -14.09
N THR A 714 8.76 4.80 -13.89
CA THR A 714 9.70 3.70 -13.62
C THR A 714 9.43 3.01 -12.28
N SER A 715 9.05 3.77 -11.24
CA SER A 715 8.79 3.26 -9.89
C SER A 715 7.82 4.15 -9.13
N ARG A 716 7.11 3.55 -8.17
CA ARG A 716 6.18 4.24 -7.28
C ARG A 716 6.95 4.78 -6.07
N THR A 717 6.67 6.02 -5.67
CA THR A 717 7.10 6.52 -4.35
C THR A 717 6.23 5.90 -3.26
N TRP A 718 6.82 5.18 -2.32
CA TRP A 718 6.12 4.49 -1.24
C TRP A 718 7.02 4.35 0.01
N TRP A 719 6.67 3.48 0.96
CA TRP A 719 7.46 3.32 2.20
C TRP A 719 8.91 2.89 1.94
N ASP A 720 9.13 1.99 0.98
CA ASP A 720 10.44 1.39 0.68
C ASP A 720 11.16 2.00 -0.54
N GLY A 721 10.51 2.88 -1.28
CA GLY A 721 10.96 3.34 -2.60
C GLY A 721 10.76 4.83 -2.85
N ASN A 722 11.72 5.42 -3.57
CA ASN A 722 11.63 6.77 -4.13
C ASN A 722 11.52 6.67 -5.67
N PRO A 723 11.10 7.74 -6.38
CA PRO A 723 10.69 7.61 -7.78
C PRO A 723 11.87 7.42 -8.76
N LEU A 724 13.11 7.66 -8.32
CA LEU A 724 14.32 7.45 -9.14
C LEU A 724 15.08 6.15 -8.80
N MET A 725 14.74 5.47 -7.69
CA MET A 725 15.48 4.33 -7.14
C MET A 725 15.85 3.26 -8.16
N THR A 726 14.90 2.85 -8.99
CA THR A 726 15.09 1.80 -10.00
C THR A 726 15.89 2.28 -11.21
N ALA A 727 15.71 3.53 -11.64
CA ALA A 727 16.51 4.12 -12.71
C ALA A 727 17.96 4.33 -12.26
N GLY A 728 18.18 4.82 -11.04
CA GLY A 728 19.52 4.98 -10.44
C GLY A 728 20.24 3.65 -10.22
N ALA A 729 19.53 2.58 -9.84
CA ALA A 729 20.11 1.26 -9.64
C ALA A 729 20.37 0.48 -10.93
N PHE A 730 19.57 0.69 -11.98
CA PHE A 730 19.67 -0.03 -13.25
C PHE A 730 19.82 0.93 -14.43
N ASP A 731 21.05 1.05 -14.94
CA ASP A 731 21.37 1.74 -16.20
C ASP A 731 20.78 0.99 -17.41
N ASP A 732 19.47 1.16 -17.63
CA ASP A 732 18.71 0.58 -18.72
C ASP A 732 17.92 1.70 -19.43
N PRO A 733 18.03 1.82 -20.77
CA PRO A 733 17.51 2.97 -21.48
C PRO A 733 15.99 3.14 -21.36
N ASP A 734 15.21 2.08 -21.16
CA ASP A 734 13.76 2.21 -20.97
C ASP A 734 13.47 2.76 -19.57
N LEU A 735 14.09 2.20 -18.54
CA LEU A 735 13.90 2.62 -17.14
C LEU A 735 14.37 4.06 -16.89
N THR A 736 15.50 4.45 -17.48
CA THR A 736 16.01 5.83 -17.50
C THR A 736 15.09 6.75 -18.30
N GLY A 737 14.58 6.30 -19.46
CA GLY A 737 13.69 7.07 -20.33
C GLY A 737 12.37 7.41 -19.65
N TRP A 738 11.76 6.46 -18.94
CA TRP A 738 10.52 6.67 -18.19
C TRP A 738 10.70 7.60 -16.99
N ALA A 739 11.88 7.59 -16.34
CA ALA A 739 12.21 8.52 -15.26
C ALA A 739 12.50 9.94 -15.80
N GLN A 740 13.07 10.06 -17.00
CA GLN A 740 13.20 11.34 -17.69
C GLN A 740 11.84 11.87 -18.16
N GLU A 741 10.93 11.02 -18.64
CA GLU A 741 9.56 11.37 -19.01
C GLU A 741 8.77 11.95 -17.81
N MET A 742 8.93 11.39 -16.61
CA MET A 742 8.37 11.95 -15.37
C MET A 742 8.84 13.40 -15.08
N ILE A 743 10.10 13.72 -15.43
CA ILE A 743 10.68 15.05 -15.23
C ILE A 743 10.23 16.00 -16.34
N ASP A 744 10.14 15.53 -17.59
CA ASP A 744 9.61 16.27 -18.74
C ASP A 744 8.15 16.70 -18.50
N ASP A 745 7.33 15.86 -17.86
CA ASP A 745 5.94 16.17 -17.47
C ASP A 745 5.83 17.09 -16.23
N GLY A 746 6.94 17.33 -15.52
CA GLY A 746 6.98 18.09 -14.27
C GLY A 746 6.42 17.35 -13.05
N GLN A 747 6.43 16.01 -13.07
CA GLN A 747 5.80 15.17 -12.04
C GLN A 747 6.77 14.65 -10.97
N PHE A 748 8.08 14.92 -11.10
CA PHE A 748 9.08 14.51 -10.10
C PHE A 748 8.88 15.22 -8.74
N GLY A 749 8.80 16.55 -8.70
CA GLY A 749 8.48 17.32 -7.48
C GLY A 749 7.29 16.77 -6.67
N PRO A 750 6.09 16.65 -7.28
CA PRO A 750 4.90 16.05 -6.62
C PRO A 750 5.13 14.66 -6.02
N GLN A 751 5.90 13.79 -6.67
CA GLN A 751 6.22 12.45 -6.15
C GLN A 751 6.98 12.50 -4.80
N LEU A 752 7.74 13.57 -4.53
CA LEU A 752 8.52 13.71 -3.29
C LEU A 752 7.67 14.05 -2.05
N SER A 753 6.36 14.27 -2.22
CA SER A 753 5.43 14.62 -1.13
C SER A 753 5.44 13.63 0.04
N LEU A 754 5.48 12.31 -0.22
CA LEU A 754 5.55 11.29 0.83
C LEU A 754 6.84 11.40 1.66
N LEU A 755 7.97 11.68 1.01
CA LEU A 755 9.29 11.79 1.64
C LEU A 755 9.38 12.98 2.61
N LEU A 756 8.57 14.02 2.38
CA LEU A 756 8.48 15.18 3.27
C LEU A 756 7.47 14.98 4.40
N THR A 757 6.29 14.45 4.08
CA THR A 757 5.13 14.42 4.98
C THR A 757 5.15 13.27 6.00
N ASN A 758 5.89 12.20 5.73
CA ASN A 758 5.97 11.03 6.61
C ASN A 758 7.22 11.06 7.49
N THR A 759 7.05 11.02 8.82
CA THR A 759 8.13 11.13 9.81
C THR A 759 8.75 9.79 10.22
N GLY A 760 8.40 8.67 9.58
CA GLY A 760 9.00 7.37 9.86
C GLY A 760 10.40 7.23 9.25
N THR A 761 11.34 6.66 10.01
CA THR A 761 12.72 6.30 9.59
C THR A 761 12.75 5.43 8.32
N ARG A 762 11.75 4.57 8.10
CA ARG A 762 11.58 3.81 6.85
C ARG A 762 11.49 4.72 5.61
N VAL A 763 10.82 5.86 5.74
CA VAL A 763 10.71 6.87 4.67
C VAL A 763 11.93 7.81 4.70
N GLY A 764 12.45 8.17 5.88
CA GLY A 764 13.69 8.93 6.06
C GLY A 764 14.88 8.32 5.30
N LEU A 765 15.10 7.00 5.47
CA LEU A 765 16.09 6.24 4.72
C LEU A 765 15.96 6.40 3.19
N ASN A 766 14.74 6.43 2.66
CA ASN A 766 14.51 6.55 1.22
C ASN A 766 14.60 8.00 0.71
N ALA A 767 14.38 8.99 1.59
CA ALA A 767 14.74 10.37 1.36
C ALA A 767 16.28 10.56 1.33
N LEU A 768 17.02 9.93 2.24
CA LEU A 768 18.49 9.89 2.22
C LEU A 768 18.99 9.24 0.92
N ARG A 769 18.51 8.04 0.58
CA ARG A 769 18.93 7.30 -0.64
C ARG A 769 18.67 8.08 -1.92
N LEU A 770 17.55 8.80 -2.00
CA LEU A 770 17.27 9.68 -3.13
C LEU A 770 18.42 10.68 -3.35
N LEU A 771 18.86 11.37 -2.30
CA LEU A 771 19.89 12.40 -2.38
C LEU A 771 21.31 11.83 -2.49
N ALA A 772 21.64 10.83 -1.67
CA ALA A 772 22.99 10.31 -1.52
C ALA A 772 23.41 9.35 -2.63
N ARG A 773 22.45 8.76 -3.37
CA ARG A 773 22.71 7.65 -4.30
C ARG A 773 21.89 7.76 -5.59
N ASP A 774 20.56 7.76 -5.50
CA ASP A 774 19.71 7.52 -6.67
C ASP A 774 19.67 8.69 -7.63
N LEU A 775 19.55 9.92 -7.13
CA LEU A 775 19.59 11.12 -7.95
C LEU A 775 20.97 11.32 -8.62
N PRO A 776 22.13 11.24 -7.90
CA PRO A 776 23.43 11.27 -8.56
C PRO A 776 23.65 10.17 -9.59
N ALA A 777 23.23 8.93 -9.31
CA ALA A 777 23.37 7.80 -10.24
C ALA A 777 22.51 8.00 -11.50
N PHE A 778 21.26 8.46 -11.35
CA PHE A 778 20.38 8.80 -12.46
C PHE A 778 20.91 10.01 -13.27
N GLN A 779 21.43 11.05 -12.62
CA GLN A 779 22.01 12.22 -13.28
C GLN A 779 23.29 11.91 -14.07
N ALA A 780 24.00 10.83 -13.72
CA ALA A 780 25.16 10.36 -14.47
C ALA A 780 24.77 9.61 -15.77
N GLN A 781 23.51 9.22 -15.95
CA GLN A 781 23.03 8.51 -17.13
C GLN A 781 22.76 9.46 -18.31
N GLY A 782 22.89 8.92 -19.53
CA GLY A 782 22.61 9.67 -20.75
C GLY A 782 21.12 9.99 -20.93
N LYS A 783 20.82 10.94 -21.83
CA LYS A 783 19.45 11.14 -22.32
C LYS A 783 18.97 9.89 -23.06
N SER A 784 17.78 9.40 -22.72
CA SER A 784 17.12 8.30 -23.40
C SER A 784 15.91 8.80 -24.20
N GLY A 785 15.83 8.34 -25.45
CA GLY A 785 14.66 8.53 -26.31
C GLY A 785 13.54 7.51 -26.08
N ARG A 786 13.69 6.59 -25.12
CA ARG A 786 12.64 5.64 -24.76
C ARG A 786 11.55 6.35 -23.95
N ARG A 787 10.31 5.94 -24.14
CA ARG A 787 9.10 6.47 -23.49
C ARG A 787 8.23 5.29 -23.08
N LEU A 788 7.23 5.53 -22.23
CA LEU A 788 6.31 4.49 -21.78
C LEU A 788 5.59 3.86 -22.99
N PRO A 789 5.48 2.51 -23.06
CA PRO A 789 4.93 1.81 -24.23
C PRO A 789 3.43 2.07 -24.46
N ILE A 790 2.78 2.71 -23.49
CA ILE A 790 1.33 2.94 -23.43
C ILE A 790 0.92 4.40 -23.76
N ASP A 791 1.86 5.26 -24.12
CA ASP A 791 1.50 6.61 -24.59
C ASP A 791 0.59 6.53 -25.82
N TRP A 792 -0.37 7.44 -25.97
CA TRP A 792 -1.34 7.41 -27.06
C TRP A 792 -0.70 7.35 -28.45
N GLU A 793 0.46 7.98 -28.63
CA GLU A 793 1.21 8.03 -29.90
C GLU A 793 2.29 6.93 -30.01
N ALA A 794 2.39 6.01 -29.05
CA ALA A 794 3.30 4.86 -29.10
C ALA A 794 2.84 3.76 -30.10
N ASP A 795 3.78 2.89 -30.50
CA ASP A 795 3.49 1.73 -31.34
C ASP A 795 2.49 0.75 -30.66
N ASP A 796 1.64 0.12 -31.47
CA ASP A 796 0.76 -0.96 -31.01
C ASP A 796 1.55 -2.13 -30.42
N PHE A 797 1.01 -2.73 -29.35
CA PHE A 797 1.59 -3.94 -28.76
C PHE A 797 0.50 -4.87 -28.19
N VAL A 798 0.87 -6.13 -27.98
CA VAL A 798 0.12 -7.07 -27.15
C VAL A 798 1.09 -7.74 -26.17
N PHE A 799 0.90 -7.50 -24.89
CA PHE A 799 1.58 -8.20 -23.80
C PHE A 799 0.56 -9.06 -23.06
N ALA A 800 0.74 -10.37 -23.09
CA ALA A 800 -0.09 -11.32 -22.34
C ALA A 800 0.79 -12.19 -21.46
N ASP A 801 0.30 -12.51 -20.26
CA ASP A 801 0.96 -13.36 -19.27
C ASP A 801 -0.02 -14.39 -18.74
N GLU A 802 0.11 -15.62 -19.24
CA GLU A 802 -0.77 -16.76 -18.98
C GLU A 802 -0.53 -17.38 -17.59
N VAL A 803 0.59 -17.03 -16.94
CA VAL A 803 0.93 -17.46 -15.57
C VAL A 803 0.37 -16.47 -14.53
N ALA A 804 0.20 -15.20 -14.89
CA ALA A 804 -0.44 -14.18 -14.07
C ALA A 804 -1.93 -13.97 -14.42
N GLY A 805 -2.38 -14.42 -15.59
CA GLY A 805 -3.76 -14.23 -16.05
C GLY A 805 -4.05 -12.81 -16.48
N ALA A 806 -3.10 -12.14 -17.13
CA ALA A 806 -3.22 -10.73 -17.48
C ALA A 806 -2.88 -10.46 -18.94
N LEU A 807 -3.57 -9.46 -19.50
CA LEU A 807 -3.39 -8.92 -20.84
C LEU A 807 -3.31 -7.40 -20.73
N ALA A 808 -2.34 -6.81 -21.42
CA ALA A 808 -2.24 -5.40 -21.72
C ALA A 808 -2.02 -5.28 -23.23
N LEU A 809 -2.84 -4.50 -23.93
CA LEU A 809 -2.64 -4.22 -25.35
C LEU A 809 -2.92 -2.77 -25.70
N LYS A 810 -2.30 -2.33 -26.80
CA LYS A 810 -2.56 -1.07 -27.48
C LYS A 810 -2.85 -1.34 -28.94
N ASN A 811 -3.93 -0.76 -29.45
CA ASN A 811 -4.41 -0.89 -30.82
C ASN A 811 -4.91 0.49 -31.29
N GLY A 812 -4.07 1.24 -31.98
CA GLY A 812 -4.31 2.66 -32.27
C GLY A 812 -4.46 3.47 -30.98
N GLN A 813 -5.59 4.16 -30.84
CA GLN A 813 -5.93 4.95 -29.63
C GLN A 813 -6.81 4.17 -28.63
N GLU A 814 -6.89 2.84 -28.76
CA GLU A 814 -7.50 1.97 -27.73
C GLU A 814 -6.41 1.27 -26.91
N ILE A 815 -6.59 1.27 -25.60
CA ILE A 815 -5.79 0.49 -24.64
C ILE A 815 -6.76 -0.45 -23.93
N LEU A 816 -6.51 -1.76 -23.97
CA LEU A 816 -7.29 -2.75 -23.24
C LEU A 816 -6.39 -3.49 -22.25
N PHE A 817 -6.79 -3.44 -20.99
CA PHE A 817 -6.35 -4.38 -19.96
C PHE A 817 -7.42 -5.43 -19.73
N ALA A 818 -7.01 -6.69 -19.55
CA ALA A 818 -7.93 -7.76 -19.16
C ALA A 818 -7.26 -8.73 -18.18
N SER A 819 -8.04 -9.25 -17.24
CA SER A 819 -7.72 -10.41 -16.42
C SER A 819 -8.80 -11.46 -16.64
N PRO A 820 -8.57 -12.50 -17.48
CA PRO A 820 -9.56 -13.55 -17.72
C PRO A 820 -9.95 -14.27 -16.43
N TYR A 821 -9.01 -14.88 -15.69
CA TYR A 821 -9.34 -15.62 -14.47
C TYR A 821 -9.51 -14.75 -13.21
N TRP A 822 -10.13 -13.58 -13.36
CA TRP A 822 -10.28 -12.53 -12.34
C TRP A 822 -10.79 -13.04 -10.98
N ARG A 823 -9.98 -12.85 -9.93
CA ARG A 823 -10.33 -13.15 -8.53
C ARG A 823 -10.96 -14.54 -8.33
N SER A 824 -10.51 -15.52 -9.08
CA SER A 824 -10.91 -16.94 -8.99
C SER A 824 -10.29 -17.63 -7.75
N ARG A 825 -10.54 -17.11 -6.54
CA ARG A 825 -9.84 -17.53 -5.31
C ARG A 825 -10.22 -18.92 -4.79
N GLN A 826 -11.38 -19.43 -5.19
CA GLN A 826 -12.02 -20.62 -4.58
C GLN A 826 -12.36 -21.71 -5.59
N ALA A 827 -12.53 -21.35 -6.87
CA ALA A 827 -12.86 -22.24 -7.97
C ALA A 827 -12.69 -21.49 -9.30
N VAL A 828 -12.78 -22.20 -10.42
CA VAL A 828 -12.87 -21.59 -11.75
C VAL A 828 -14.19 -20.83 -11.85
N ASN A 829 -14.11 -19.52 -11.63
CA ASN A 829 -15.21 -18.62 -11.94
C ASN A 829 -15.23 -18.32 -13.44
N ARG A 830 -16.38 -17.90 -13.96
CA ARG A 830 -16.57 -17.56 -15.38
C ARG A 830 -16.70 -16.04 -15.53
N TRP A 831 -15.81 -15.31 -14.87
CA TRP A 831 -15.82 -13.85 -14.84
C TRP A 831 -14.45 -13.29 -15.20
N GLY A 832 -14.43 -12.49 -16.27
CA GLY A 832 -13.27 -11.69 -16.64
C GLY A 832 -13.43 -10.25 -16.20
N ARG A 833 -12.32 -9.59 -15.85
CA ARG A 833 -12.27 -8.15 -15.56
C ARG A 833 -11.55 -7.42 -16.69
N VAL A 834 -12.10 -6.31 -17.15
CA VAL A 834 -11.51 -5.51 -18.23
C VAL A 834 -11.48 -4.01 -17.91
N HIS A 835 -10.48 -3.32 -18.44
CA HIS A 835 -10.37 -1.87 -18.47
C HIS A 835 -10.00 -1.40 -19.88
N LEU A 836 -10.94 -0.74 -20.55
CA LEU A 836 -10.77 -0.18 -21.88
C LEU A 836 -10.67 1.35 -21.79
N LEU A 837 -9.53 1.90 -22.22
CA LEU A 837 -9.27 3.33 -22.25
C LEU A 837 -9.14 3.84 -23.69
N THR A 838 -9.57 5.08 -23.87
CA THR A 838 -9.45 5.90 -25.08
C THR A 838 -9.19 7.34 -24.64
N PRO A 839 -8.70 8.24 -25.51
CA PRO A 839 -8.52 9.65 -25.17
C PRO A 839 -9.80 10.35 -24.65
N SER A 840 -10.99 9.87 -25.04
CA SER A 840 -12.28 10.48 -24.69
C SER A 840 -13.06 9.75 -23.59
N THR A 841 -12.78 8.48 -23.30
CA THR A 841 -13.58 7.65 -22.38
C THR A 841 -12.76 6.54 -21.72
N GLN A 842 -13.13 6.21 -20.47
CA GLN A 842 -12.70 4.98 -19.79
C GLN A 842 -13.92 4.10 -19.50
N ARG A 843 -13.76 2.78 -19.61
CA ARG A 843 -14.77 1.77 -19.24
C ARG A 843 -14.12 0.67 -18.41
N THR A 844 -14.68 0.33 -17.26
CA THR A 844 -14.36 -0.93 -16.58
C THR A 844 -15.57 -1.83 -16.47
N ALA A 845 -15.34 -3.13 -16.63
CA ALA A 845 -16.41 -4.10 -16.61
C ALA A 845 -15.94 -5.42 -15.99
N THR A 846 -16.79 -6.00 -15.16
CA THR A 846 -16.77 -7.43 -14.90
C THR A 846 -17.76 -8.08 -15.88
N ILE A 847 -17.30 -9.05 -16.65
CA ILE A 847 -18.08 -9.70 -17.72
C ILE A 847 -18.13 -11.20 -17.53
N ARG A 848 -19.14 -11.87 -18.11
CA ARG A 848 -19.14 -13.34 -18.20
C ARG A 848 -18.22 -13.73 -19.35
N GLU A 849 -17.51 -14.83 -19.18
CA GLU A 849 -16.61 -15.40 -20.18
C GLU A 849 -16.79 -16.93 -20.28
N THR A 850 -16.13 -17.53 -21.27
CA THR A 850 -16.20 -18.98 -21.50
C THR A 850 -14.86 -19.66 -21.16
N VAL A 851 -14.94 -20.84 -20.55
CA VAL A 851 -13.78 -21.64 -20.14
C VAL A 851 -13.86 -23.04 -20.74
N GLU A 852 -12.72 -23.60 -21.12
CA GLU A 852 -12.63 -24.93 -21.74
C GLU A 852 -11.55 -25.81 -21.11
N GLY A 853 -11.65 -27.12 -21.35
CA GLY A 853 -10.78 -28.14 -20.81
C GLY A 853 -11.32 -28.81 -19.54
N ASP A 854 -10.68 -29.92 -19.16
CA ASP A 854 -11.15 -30.77 -18.06
C ASP A 854 -10.94 -30.12 -16.69
N LEU A 855 -12.04 -29.81 -16.01
CA LEU A 855 -12.06 -29.37 -14.60
C LEU A 855 -12.18 -30.56 -13.63
N SER A 856 -12.07 -30.29 -12.33
CA SER A 856 -12.31 -31.27 -11.28
C SER A 856 -13.81 -31.58 -11.12
N ASP A 857 -14.13 -32.79 -10.66
CA ASP A 857 -15.47 -33.13 -10.15
C ASP A 857 -15.76 -32.45 -8.80
N GLU A 858 -14.72 -31.94 -8.12
CA GLU A 858 -14.86 -31.12 -6.91
C GLU A 858 -15.43 -29.73 -7.24
N THR A 859 -16.27 -29.22 -6.33
CA THR A 859 -17.03 -27.98 -6.52
C THR A 859 -17.01 -27.09 -5.29
N PHE A 860 -17.06 -25.77 -5.52
CA PHE A 860 -17.28 -24.75 -4.51
C PHE A 860 -18.66 -24.11 -4.70
N ALA A 861 -19.41 -23.94 -3.61
CA ALA A 861 -20.65 -23.15 -3.61
C ALA A 861 -20.38 -21.75 -3.07
N ILE A 862 -20.82 -20.71 -3.79
CA ILE A 862 -20.66 -19.32 -3.35
C ILE A 862 -21.36 -19.10 -2.00
N GLN A 863 -20.62 -18.56 -1.03
CA GLN A 863 -21.12 -18.31 0.31
C GLN A 863 -22.04 -17.10 0.38
N ASP A 864 -22.90 -17.06 1.39
CA ASP A 864 -23.77 -15.91 1.70
C ASP A 864 -22.99 -14.79 2.41
N TRP A 865 -21.89 -14.38 1.79
CA TRP A 865 -20.99 -13.32 2.24
C TRP A 865 -21.08 -12.12 1.33
N VAL A 866 -21.19 -10.93 1.93
CA VAL A 866 -21.45 -9.67 1.22
C VAL A 866 -20.27 -8.70 1.23
N THR A 867 -19.34 -8.85 2.18
CA THR A 867 -18.16 -7.98 2.26
C THR A 867 -17.05 -8.49 1.35
N GLN A 868 -16.58 -9.73 1.55
CA GLN A 868 -15.53 -10.39 0.76
C GLN A 868 -15.97 -11.83 0.41
N ASP A 869 -15.42 -12.42 -0.64
CA ASP A 869 -15.68 -13.82 -1.05
C ASP A 869 -14.77 -14.85 -0.35
N TYR A 870 -13.85 -14.38 0.50
CA TYR A 870 -12.75 -15.16 1.05
C TYR A 870 -12.48 -14.86 2.54
N ALA A 871 -11.55 -15.60 3.13
CA ALA A 871 -11.01 -15.44 4.47
C ALA A 871 -9.54 -15.04 4.37
N ILE A 872 -9.19 -13.86 4.87
CA ILE A 872 -7.84 -13.32 4.74
C ILE A 872 -6.86 -14.18 5.55
N ASN A 873 -5.92 -14.83 4.86
CA ASN A 873 -4.92 -15.72 5.44
C ASN A 873 -3.50 -15.21 5.13
N ASN A 874 -2.73 -14.84 6.16
CA ASN A 874 -1.37 -14.34 5.95
C ASN A 874 -0.35 -15.49 5.88
N SER A 875 -0.44 -16.29 4.81
CA SER A 875 0.40 -17.46 4.55
C SER A 875 0.45 -18.46 5.73
N GLY A 876 -0.72 -18.92 6.19
CA GLY A 876 -0.85 -19.87 7.30
C GLY A 876 -0.85 -19.23 8.70
N GLN A 877 -1.23 -17.95 8.81
CA GLN A 877 -1.33 -17.23 10.09
C GLN A 877 -2.73 -16.63 10.26
N PRO A 878 -3.49 -17.01 11.31
CA PRO A 878 -4.78 -16.42 11.61
C PRO A 878 -4.63 -14.95 12.00
N ILE A 879 -5.32 -14.05 11.30
CA ILE A 879 -5.26 -12.60 11.59
C ILE A 879 -6.48 -12.08 12.38
N GLY A 880 -7.32 -12.97 12.92
CA GLY A 880 -8.47 -12.61 13.77
C GLY A 880 -9.70 -12.07 13.02
N VAL A 881 -9.59 -11.80 11.72
CA VAL A 881 -10.72 -11.47 10.83
C VAL A 881 -11.46 -12.76 10.44
N PRO A 882 -12.80 -12.83 10.56
CA PRO A 882 -13.57 -14.00 10.14
C PRO A 882 -13.63 -14.15 8.61
N GLY A 883 -13.92 -15.36 8.11
CA GLY A 883 -14.20 -15.60 6.69
C GLY A 883 -15.43 -14.82 6.21
N GLY A 884 -15.32 -14.21 5.03
CA GLY A 884 -16.31 -13.24 4.52
C GLY A 884 -16.19 -11.85 5.15
N SER A 885 -15.19 -11.63 6.03
CA SER A 885 -14.98 -10.41 6.81
C SER A 885 -16.14 -10.05 7.75
N TRP A 886 -16.13 -8.85 8.31
CA TRP A 886 -17.13 -8.43 9.29
C TRP A 886 -18.50 -8.16 8.63
N PRO A 887 -19.61 -8.54 9.30
CA PRO A 887 -20.94 -8.27 8.78
C PRO A 887 -21.29 -6.78 8.89
N ALA A 888 -21.95 -6.28 7.86
CA ALA A 888 -22.59 -4.97 7.79
C ALA A 888 -23.34 -4.61 9.10
N PRO A 889 -23.19 -3.37 9.61
CA PRO A 889 -24.13 -2.81 10.58
C PRO A 889 -25.58 -2.84 10.08
N GLY A 890 -26.52 -3.12 11.00
CA GLY A 890 -27.96 -3.14 10.71
C GLY A 890 -28.53 -4.55 10.50
N PRO A 891 -29.66 -4.68 9.77
CA PRO A 891 -30.24 -5.97 9.40
C PRO A 891 -29.28 -6.81 8.56
N GLN A 892 -29.43 -8.14 8.62
CA GLN A 892 -28.65 -9.05 7.78
C GLN A 892 -28.93 -8.76 6.30
N VAL A 893 -27.85 -8.66 5.53
CA VAL A 893 -27.87 -8.60 4.07
C VAL A 893 -27.41 -9.95 3.52
N HIS A 894 -28.01 -10.37 2.41
CA HIS A 894 -27.69 -11.62 1.73
C HIS A 894 -27.02 -11.34 0.38
N GLN A 895 -26.19 -12.27 -0.08
CA GLN A 895 -25.49 -12.22 -1.37
C GLN A 895 -26.41 -12.73 -2.49
N ALA A 896 -26.47 -12.00 -3.61
CA ALA A 896 -27.31 -12.36 -4.75
C ALA A 896 -26.81 -13.62 -5.48
N TYR A 897 -25.49 -13.85 -5.46
CA TYR A 897 -24.82 -15.04 -6.02
C TYR A 897 -24.75 -16.26 -5.07
N ALA A 898 -25.29 -16.16 -3.85
CA ALA A 898 -25.18 -17.23 -2.85
C ALA A 898 -25.78 -18.56 -3.35
N GLY A 899 -25.01 -19.63 -3.28
CA GLY A 899 -25.39 -20.97 -3.71
C GLY A 899 -25.11 -21.29 -5.20
N GLU A 900 -24.58 -20.36 -6.01
CA GLU A 900 -24.04 -20.70 -7.34
C GLU A 900 -22.88 -21.69 -7.16
N VAL A 901 -22.88 -22.78 -7.93
CA VAL A 901 -21.90 -23.88 -7.84
C VAL A 901 -20.90 -23.77 -8.97
N MET A 902 -19.62 -23.71 -8.61
CA MET A 902 -18.46 -23.61 -9.52
C MET A 902 -17.58 -24.85 -9.39
N HIS A 903 -16.89 -25.24 -10.46
CA HIS A 903 -15.94 -26.36 -10.46
C HIS A 903 -14.52 -25.89 -10.16
N LEU A 904 -13.75 -26.70 -9.43
CA LEU A 904 -12.33 -26.43 -9.20
C LEU A 904 -11.49 -26.81 -10.43
N ALA A 905 -10.36 -26.13 -10.62
CA ALA A 905 -9.35 -26.53 -11.59
C ALA A 905 -8.71 -27.88 -11.21
N LYS A 906 -8.18 -28.60 -12.22
CA LYS A 906 -7.30 -29.75 -11.96
C LYS A 906 -5.91 -29.23 -11.62
N ILE A 907 -5.41 -29.60 -10.45
CA ILE A 907 -4.09 -29.21 -9.93
C ILE A 907 -3.01 -30.23 -10.31
N PRO A 908 -1.71 -29.83 -10.33
CA PRO A 908 -0.59 -30.77 -10.48
C PRO A 908 -0.59 -31.83 -9.38
N ALA A 909 -0.23 -33.08 -9.73
CA ALA A 909 -0.25 -34.20 -8.79
C ALA A 909 0.85 -34.14 -7.71
N ASP A 910 1.83 -33.26 -7.88
CA ASP A 910 2.92 -32.96 -6.95
C ASP A 910 2.68 -31.70 -6.10
N ALA A 911 1.55 -31.00 -6.29
CA ALA A 911 1.19 -29.78 -5.55
C ALA A 911 0.11 -30.05 -4.49
N ASP A 912 0.25 -29.41 -3.33
CA ASP A 912 -0.81 -29.23 -2.34
C ASP A 912 -1.50 -27.87 -2.60
N PRO A 913 -2.79 -27.83 -2.99
CA PRO A 913 -3.48 -26.56 -3.27
C PRO A 913 -3.71 -25.75 -1.99
N ALA A 914 -3.73 -26.43 -0.85
CA ALA A 914 -4.10 -25.91 0.46
C ALA A 914 -2.83 -25.68 1.29
N LEU A 915 -2.09 -24.62 0.95
CA LEU A 915 -0.81 -24.21 1.56
C LEU A 915 -0.84 -23.92 3.10
N GLY A 916 -1.97 -24.18 3.76
CA GLY A 916 -2.09 -24.13 5.22
C GLY A 916 -3.49 -24.42 5.77
N SER A 917 -4.55 -24.42 4.96
CA SER A 917 -5.89 -24.83 5.40
C SER A 917 -6.83 -25.16 4.23
N ARG A 918 -7.83 -26.02 4.50
CA ARG A 918 -9.05 -26.25 3.69
C ARG A 918 -10.30 -25.65 4.35
N ASP A 919 -10.11 -24.72 5.29
CA ASP A 919 -11.22 -24.00 5.92
C ASP A 919 -11.93 -23.16 4.85
N LEU A 920 -13.26 -23.15 4.92
CA LEU A 920 -14.13 -22.45 3.98
C LEU A 920 -13.70 -20.98 3.81
N GLY A 921 -13.45 -20.57 2.56
CA GLY A 921 -13.06 -19.21 2.21
C GLY A 921 -11.56 -18.95 2.24
N VAL A 922 -10.71 -19.84 2.78
CA VAL A 922 -9.25 -19.62 2.73
C VAL A 922 -8.78 -19.63 1.28
N GLU A 923 -7.89 -18.71 0.93
CA GLU A 923 -7.29 -18.63 -0.40
C GLU A 923 -6.55 -19.93 -0.74
N GLU A 924 -7.04 -20.68 -1.74
CA GLU A 924 -6.40 -21.90 -2.24
C GLU A 924 -5.65 -21.61 -3.54
N VAL A 925 -4.41 -22.09 -3.64
CA VAL A 925 -3.55 -21.78 -4.79
C VAL A 925 -3.83 -22.77 -5.92
N LEU A 926 -3.87 -22.28 -7.16
CA LEU A 926 -4.15 -23.00 -8.42
C LEU A 926 -5.61 -23.40 -8.68
N VAL A 927 -6.49 -23.51 -7.68
CA VAL A 927 -7.87 -24.03 -7.87
C VAL A 927 -8.78 -23.19 -8.78
N GLY A 928 -8.42 -21.94 -9.03
CA GLY A 928 -9.14 -21.00 -9.89
C GLY A 928 -8.79 -21.03 -11.38
N ILE A 929 -7.72 -21.72 -11.77
CA ILE A 929 -7.09 -21.53 -13.08
C ILE A 929 -7.58 -22.58 -14.08
N ALA A 930 -8.52 -22.19 -14.95
CA ALA A 930 -8.99 -23.05 -16.03
C ALA A 930 -7.90 -23.28 -17.08
N PRO A 931 -7.93 -24.42 -17.80
CA PRO A 931 -6.98 -24.72 -18.87
C PRO A 931 -7.00 -23.70 -20.03
N PHE A 932 -8.18 -23.21 -20.40
CA PHE A 932 -8.35 -22.24 -21.48
C PHE A 932 -9.47 -21.26 -21.18
N TYR A 933 -9.23 -20.01 -21.55
CA TYR A 933 -10.14 -18.89 -21.39
C TYR A 933 -10.45 -18.26 -22.74
N ARG A 934 -11.74 -18.10 -23.05
CA ARG A 934 -12.25 -17.36 -24.20
C ARG A 934 -13.09 -16.19 -23.69
N LEU A 935 -12.54 -14.98 -23.81
CA LEU A 935 -13.11 -13.71 -23.38
C LEU A 935 -13.41 -12.85 -24.62
N GLU A 936 -14.58 -12.23 -24.66
CA GLU A 936 -14.96 -11.29 -25.72
C GLU A 936 -15.41 -9.96 -25.09
N TYR A 937 -14.77 -8.86 -25.48
CA TYR A 937 -15.15 -7.51 -25.04
C TYR A 937 -15.09 -6.54 -26.22
N GLY A 938 -16.26 -6.12 -26.68
CA GLY A 938 -16.39 -5.28 -27.86
C GLY A 938 -15.90 -6.00 -29.10
N ARG A 939 -14.87 -5.45 -29.75
CA ARG A 939 -14.23 -6.06 -30.91
C ARG A 939 -13.03 -6.94 -30.57
N TYR A 940 -12.66 -7.09 -29.30
CA TYR A 940 -11.55 -7.94 -28.88
C TYR A 940 -12.04 -9.34 -28.51
N LEU A 941 -11.62 -10.34 -29.27
CA LEU A 941 -11.73 -11.75 -28.92
C LEU A 941 -10.36 -12.26 -28.44
N VAL A 942 -10.32 -12.80 -27.22
CA VAL A 942 -9.10 -13.26 -26.56
C VAL A 942 -9.23 -14.75 -26.26
N GLY A 943 -8.25 -15.54 -26.69
CA GLY A 943 -8.06 -16.94 -26.29
C GLY A 943 -6.76 -17.10 -25.52
N MET A 944 -6.82 -17.44 -24.23
CA MET A 944 -5.65 -17.58 -23.35
C MET A 944 -5.52 -19.03 -22.87
N ASN A 945 -4.41 -19.68 -23.20
CA ASN A 945 -4.08 -21.05 -22.82
C ASN A 945 -3.07 -21.07 -21.66
N THR A 946 -3.51 -21.57 -20.50
CA THR A 946 -2.72 -21.63 -19.25
C THR A 946 -1.96 -22.94 -19.08
N THR A 947 -2.15 -23.90 -20.00
CA THR A 947 -1.55 -25.24 -19.91
C THR A 947 -0.15 -25.30 -20.53
N LYS A 948 0.68 -26.22 -20.04
CA LYS A 948 2.07 -26.42 -20.49
C LYS A 948 2.22 -27.45 -21.63
N ASP A 949 1.18 -28.25 -21.89
CA ASP A 949 1.28 -29.53 -22.60
C ASP A 949 0.25 -29.73 -23.73
N ARG A 950 -0.81 -28.92 -23.82
CA ARG A 950 -1.84 -29.01 -24.87
C ARG A 950 -2.17 -27.67 -25.53
N SER A 951 -2.59 -27.74 -26.79
CA SER A 951 -3.17 -26.60 -27.51
C SER A 951 -4.70 -26.57 -27.35
N PHE A 952 -5.28 -25.38 -27.50
CA PHE A 952 -6.72 -25.16 -27.65
C PHE A 952 -7.02 -24.51 -29.00
N GLU A 953 -8.29 -24.29 -29.31
CA GLU A 953 -8.75 -23.75 -30.59
C GLU A 953 -9.66 -22.54 -30.34
N LEU A 954 -9.23 -21.35 -30.77
CA LEU A 954 -10.00 -20.12 -30.66
C LEU A 954 -10.85 -19.92 -31.92
N ALA A 955 -12.17 -19.99 -31.76
CA ALA A 955 -13.14 -19.68 -32.82
C ALA A 955 -14.09 -18.55 -32.39
N ASP A 956 -14.76 -17.96 -33.38
CA ASP A 956 -15.92 -17.11 -33.16
C ASP A 956 -17.21 -17.86 -33.57
N PRO A 957 -18.15 -18.13 -32.64
CA PRO A 957 -19.44 -18.73 -32.97
C PRO A 957 -20.27 -17.93 -33.98
N ALA A 958 -20.03 -16.61 -34.12
CA ALA A 958 -20.68 -15.80 -35.14
C ALA A 958 -19.97 -15.83 -36.52
N GLY A 959 -18.81 -16.49 -36.63
CA GLY A 959 -18.05 -16.62 -37.88
C GLY A 959 -17.53 -15.30 -38.44
N ARG A 960 -17.27 -14.30 -37.59
CA ARG A 960 -16.68 -13.01 -38.01
C ARG A 960 -15.23 -13.22 -38.50
N HIS A 961 -14.78 -12.33 -39.37
CA HIS A 961 -13.36 -12.18 -39.65
C HIS A 961 -12.74 -11.17 -38.66
N GLY A 962 -11.42 -11.00 -38.69
CA GLY A 962 -10.74 -9.96 -37.93
C GLY A 962 -9.23 -9.94 -38.14
N GLN A 963 -8.52 -9.01 -37.51
CA GLN A 963 -7.07 -8.95 -37.50
C GLN A 963 -6.50 -9.63 -36.25
N GLN A 964 -5.62 -10.62 -36.41
CA GLN A 964 -4.96 -11.29 -35.29
C GLN A 964 -3.84 -10.41 -34.73
N LEU A 965 -4.10 -9.63 -33.67
CA LEU A 965 -3.15 -8.67 -33.10
C LEU A 965 -1.87 -9.33 -32.53
N THR A 966 -1.93 -10.62 -32.18
CA THR A 966 -0.78 -11.42 -31.76
C THR A 966 -0.11 -12.14 -32.94
N GLY A 967 1.21 -12.04 -33.06
CA GLY A 967 1.97 -12.74 -34.10
C GLY A 967 2.09 -11.95 -35.39
N THR A 968 1.63 -12.51 -36.52
CA THR A 968 1.87 -11.96 -37.87
C THR A 968 1.02 -10.73 -38.21
N ARG A 969 -0.04 -10.45 -37.45
CA ARG A 969 -1.04 -9.39 -37.74
C ARG A 969 -1.79 -9.56 -39.06
N ASP A 970 -1.88 -10.81 -39.52
CA ASP A 970 -2.72 -11.23 -40.64
C ASP A 970 -4.22 -11.05 -40.32
N HIS A 971 -5.00 -10.94 -41.39
CA HIS A 971 -6.46 -10.97 -41.33
C HIS A 971 -6.93 -12.42 -41.44
N VAL A 972 -7.78 -12.86 -40.50
CA VAL A 972 -8.16 -14.25 -40.25
C VAL A 972 -9.67 -14.46 -40.36
N ASP A 973 -10.06 -15.64 -40.84
CA ASP A 973 -11.45 -16.11 -40.92
C ASP A 973 -11.72 -17.08 -39.74
N LEU A 974 -12.50 -16.64 -38.76
CA LEU A 974 -12.76 -17.40 -37.53
C LEU A 974 -13.89 -18.44 -37.67
N SER A 975 -14.44 -18.63 -38.88
CA SER A 975 -15.20 -19.84 -39.19
C SER A 975 -14.32 -21.10 -39.17
N SER A 976 -13.01 -20.91 -39.36
CA SER A 976 -11.97 -21.89 -39.05
C SER A 976 -11.31 -21.53 -37.70
N PRO A 977 -11.25 -22.44 -36.73
CA PRO A 977 -10.59 -22.16 -35.45
C PRO A 977 -9.09 -21.88 -35.62
N ILE A 978 -8.55 -21.02 -34.74
CA ILE A 978 -7.13 -20.69 -34.64
C ILE A 978 -6.52 -21.44 -33.46
N THR A 979 -5.53 -22.29 -33.72
CA THR A 979 -4.80 -23.00 -32.66
C THR A 979 -4.12 -22.01 -31.73
N VAL A 980 -4.36 -22.16 -30.42
CA VAL A 980 -3.69 -21.45 -29.33
C VAL A 980 -2.72 -22.42 -28.63
N PRO A 981 -1.40 -22.36 -28.92
CA PRO A 981 -0.39 -23.22 -28.31
C PRO A 981 -0.36 -23.18 -26.77
N PRO A 982 0.28 -24.17 -26.10
CA PRO A 982 0.54 -24.13 -24.66
C PRO A 982 1.22 -22.81 -24.23
N MET A 983 0.86 -22.31 -23.04
CA MET A 983 1.40 -21.08 -22.44
C MET A 983 1.39 -19.88 -23.41
N SER A 984 0.29 -19.68 -24.13
CA SER A 984 0.18 -18.60 -25.11
C SER A 984 -1.21 -17.98 -25.17
N THR A 985 -1.28 -16.76 -25.71
CA THR A 985 -2.51 -16.00 -25.88
C THR A 985 -2.64 -15.58 -27.35
N VAL A 986 -3.83 -15.75 -27.91
CA VAL A 986 -4.23 -15.19 -29.20
C VAL A 986 -5.24 -14.07 -28.97
N VAL A 987 -5.04 -12.93 -29.61
CA VAL A 987 -6.00 -11.82 -29.60
C VAL A 987 -6.38 -11.49 -31.04
N VAL A 988 -7.68 -11.40 -31.32
CA VAL A 988 -8.21 -11.01 -32.63
C VAL A 988 -9.09 -9.77 -32.45
N TYR A 989 -8.82 -8.74 -33.25
CA TYR A 989 -9.68 -7.57 -33.39
C TYR A 989 -10.67 -7.81 -34.52
N LEU A 990 -11.91 -8.12 -34.15
CA LEU A 990 -12.99 -8.55 -35.03
C LEU A 990 -13.43 -7.43 -35.98
N ASP A 991 -13.86 -7.80 -37.18
CA ASP A 991 -14.51 -6.89 -38.12
C ASP A 991 -15.92 -6.48 -37.64
N PRO A 992 -16.44 -5.32 -38.07
CA PRO A 992 -17.82 -4.93 -37.79
C PRO A 992 -18.79 -5.92 -38.46
N VAL A 993 -19.84 -6.31 -37.73
CA VAL A 993 -20.90 -7.15 -38.32
C VAL A 993 -21.60 -6.36 -39.42
N SER A 994 -21.39 -6.75 -40.68
CA SER A 994 -22.03 -6.10 -41.82
C SER A 994 -23.56 -6.21 -41.69
N PRO A 995 -24.31 -5.09 -41.70
CA PRO A 995 -25.76 -5.15 -41.57
C PRO A 995 -26.35 -5.89 -42.77
N GLN A 996 -26.99 -7.03 -42.51
CA GLN A 996 -27.80 -7.72 -43.52
C GLN A 996 -28.85 -6.74 -44.07
N PRO A 997 -28.98 -6.61 -45.40
CA PRO A 997 -29.93 -5.66 -45.98
C PRO A 997 -31.36 -6.08 -45.62
N SER A 998 -32.04 -5.21 -44.87
CA SER A 998 -33.42 -5.44 -44.45
C SER A 998 -34.32 -5.78 -45.65
N PRO A 999 -35.15 -6.84 -45.58
CA PRO A 999 -36.06 -7.16 -46.67
C PRO A 999 -36.99 -5.97 -46.92
N SER A 1000 -37.03 -5.49 -48.17
CA SER A 1000 -37.76 -4.28 -48.52
C SER A 1000 -39.25 -4.41 -48.18
N PRO A 1001 -39.90 -3.37 -47.63
CA PRO A 1001 -41.31 -3.45 -47.25
C PRO A 1001 -42.19 -3.67 -48.47
N SER A 1002 -42.85 -4.82 -48.55
CA SER A 1002 -43.82 -5.14 -49.60
C SER A 1002 -45.01 -4.18 -49.50
N ALA A 1003 -45.32 -3.49 -50.59
CA ALA A 1003 -46.39 -2.50 -50.63
C ALA A 1003 -47.79 -3.09 -50.33
N SER A 1004 -48.62 -2.26 -49.71
CA SER A 1004 -50.00 -2.53 -49.31
C SER A 1004 -50.91 -3.06 -50.42
N ALA A 1005 -51.79 -4.02 -50.07
CA ALA A 1005 -53.04 -4.28 -50.77
C ALA A 1005 -54.18 -4.56 -49.77
N THR A 1006 -55.37 -4.05 -50.09
CA THR A 1006 -56.55 -3.94 -49.22
C THR A 1006 -57.42 -5.20 -49.13
N SER A 1007 -58.10 -5.39 -48.00
CA SER A 1007 -59.22 -6.35 -47.80
C SER A 1007 -60.38 -6.09 -48.78
N PRO A 1008 -61.20 -7.11 -49.12
CA PRO A 1008 -62.37 -7.40 -48.27
C PRO A 1008 -62.80 -8.89 -48.16
N SER A 1009 -63.60 -9.18 -47.13
CA SER A 1009 -64.34 -10.44 -46.88
C SER A 1009 -65.63 -10.57 -47.74
N PRO A 1010 -66.48 -11.62 -47.61
CA PRO A 1010 -66.26 -13.06 -47.35
C PRO A 1010 -67.01 -13.99 -48.34
N SER A 1011 -66.64 -15.28 -48.45
CA SER A 1011 -67.50 -16.35 -49.02
C SER A 1011 -67.03 -17.76 -48.60
N ALA A 1012 -67.96 -18.71 -48.47
CA ALA A 1012 -67.74 -20.13 -48.14
C ALA A 1012 -68.50 -21.02 -49.17
N PRO A 1013 -68.58 -22.37 -49.06
CA PRO A 1013 -67.65 -23.40 -48.58
C PRO A 1013 -67.43 -24.54 -49.62
N SER A 1014 -66.57 -25.55 -49.36
CA SER A 1014 -66.82 -26.95 -49.79
C SER A 1014 -65.94 -28.04 -49.12
N SER A 1015 -66.58 -29.19 -48.89
CA SER A 1015 -66.08 -30.57 -48.64
C SER A 1015 -64.71 -30.96 -49.24
N SER A 1016 -63.89 -31.89 -48.73
CA SER A 1016 -63.95 -32.89 -47.62
C SER A 1016 -62.51 -33.40 -47.32
N ALA A 1017 -62.15 -34.41 -46.49
CA ALA A 1017 -62.86 -35.52 -45.85
C ALA A 1017 -62.19 -36.01 -44.52
N VAL A 1018 -62.48 -37.25 -44.10
CA VAL A 1018 -62.14 -37.98 -42.84
C VAL A 1018 -61.90 -39.47 -43.27
N PRO A 1019 -61.14 -40.41 -42.62
CA PRO A 1019 -60.87 -40.60 -41.18
C PRO A 1019 -59.36 -40.90 -40.86
N SER A 1020 -58.88 -41.34 -39.68
CA SER A 1020 -59.49 -42.00 -38.49
C SER A 1020 -58.63 -41.86 -37.21
N SER A 1021 -59.25 -41.71 -36.03
CA SER A 1021 -58.65 -41.99 -34.71
C SER A 1021 -58.85 -43.48 -34.31
N PRO A 1022 -58.24 -44.00 -33.21
CA PRO A 1022 -58.82 -43.80 -31.88
C PRO A 1022 -57.84 -43.67 -30.68
N VAL A 1023 -58.34 -43.06 -29.60
CA VAL A 1023 -57.79 -43.12 -28.22
C VAL A 1023 -58.38 -44.38 -27.52
N PRO A 1024 -57.76 -44.93 -26.46
CA PRO A 1024 -58.18 -44.63 -25.07
C PRO A 1024 -57.01 -44.71 -24.05
N SER A 1025 -57.06 -44.43 -22.74
CA SER A 1025 -57.92 -43.61 -21.85
C SER A 1025 -57.30 -43.66 -20.43
N SER A 1026 -57.38 -42.59 -19.63
CA SER A 1026 -57.15 -42.65 -18.16
C SER A 1026 -58.23 -43.50 -17.44
N PRO A 1027 -58.08 -43.93 -16.16
CA PRO A 1027 -58.45 -43.02 -15.05
C PRO A 1027 -57.86 -43.26 -13.61
N SER A 1028 -58.03 -42.24 -12.76
CA SER A 1028 -58.42 -42.24 -11.32
C SER A 1028 -57.54 -42.82 -10.17
N ALA A 1029 -57.41 -42.03 -9.10
CA ALA A 1029 -57.07 -42.41 -7.71
C ALA A 1029 -58.32 -42.96 -6.94
N PRO A 1030 -58.21 -43.50 -5.69
CA PRO A 1030 -58.23 -42.66 -4.45
C PRO A 1030 -57.59 -43.28 -3.15
N GLY A 1031 -57.63 -42.57 -1.99
CA GLY A 1031 -57.96 -43.26 -0.69
C GLY A 1031 -57.03 -43.23 0.57
N SER A 1032 -56.75 -42.05 1.17
CA SER A 1032 -56.97 -41.68 2.60
C SER A 1032 -56.64 -42.54 3.88
N VAL A 1033 -56.22 -41.82 4.96
CA VAL A 1033 -56.35 -42.03 6.45
C VAL A 1033 -55.34 -42.87 7.26
N ALA A 1034 -54.60 -42.24 8.19
CA ALA A 1034 -54.62 -42.51 9.67
C ALA A 1034 -53.65 -41.63 10.52
N LYS A 1035 -54.02 -41.38 11.80
CA LYS A 1035 -53.27 -40.79 12.94
C LYS A 1035 -53.12 -41.90 14.05
N PRO A 1036 -52.45 -41.78 15.24
CA PRO A 1036 -52.29 -40.57 16.09
C PRO A 1036 -51.02 -40.49 17.01
N SER A 1037 -51.09 -39.58 18.02
CA SER A 1037 -50.25 -39.37 19.23
C SER A 1037 -48.99 -38.48 19.10
N GLY A 1038 -48.62 -37.63 20.07
CA GLY A 1038 -49.40 -37.15 21.24
C GLY A 1038 -48.59 -36.31 22.26
N SER A 1039 -49.22 -35.26 22.84
CA SER A 1039 -48.78 -34.42 23.99
C SER A 1039 -47.59 -33.45 23.80
N ALA A 1040 -47.44 -32.34 24.54
CA ALA A 1040 -48.41 -31.42 25.18
C ALA A 1040 -47.71 -30.12 25.68
N SER A 1041 -48.39 -28.97 25.53
CA SER A 1041 -48.50 -27.81 26.48
C SER A 1041 -47.30 -27.43 27.40
N LYS A 1042 -46.88 -26.17 27.59
CA LYS A 1042 -47.68 -25.00 28.03
C LYS A 1042 -46.90 -23.66 27.88
N THR A 1043 -47.60 -22.66 27.34
CA THR A 1043 -47.81 -21.29 27.86
C THR A 1043 -46.96 -20.76 29.04
N SER A 1044 -46.43 -19.53 28.91
CA SER A 1044 -46.99 -18.35 29.61
C SER A 1044 -46.35 -17.01 29.19
N SER A 1045 -47.18 -16.09 28.71
CA SER A 1045 -46.90 -14.66 28.50
C SER A 1045 -47.42 -13.81 29.67
N VAL A 1046 -46.72 -12.76 30.11
CA VAL A 1046 -47.31 -11.56 30.78
C VAL A 1046 -46.46 -10.31 30.51
N LEU A 1047 -47.11 -9.15 30.42
CA LEU A 1047 -46.58 -7.79 30.19
C LEU A 1047 -45.78 -7.20 31.38
N GLY A 1048 -44.98 -6.15 31.15
CA GLY A 1048 -44.45 -5.31 32.23
C GLY A 1048 -43.55 -4.11 31.84
N LEU A 1049 -44.13 -3.03 31.30
CA LEU A 1049 -43.56 -1.66 31.35
C LEU A 1049 -44.07 -0.95 32.62
N PRO A 1050 -43.56 0.23 33.02
CA PRO A 1050 -42.16 0.71 33.09
C PRO A 1050 -41.84 1.29 34.50
N LEU A 1051 -40.70 1.96 34.71
CA LEU A 1051 -40.55 3.30 35.37
C LEU A 1051 -39.18 3.56 36.06
N THR A 1052 -38.56 4.70 35.68
CA THR A 1052 -37.79 5.68 36.50
C THR A 1052 -36.76 5.28 37.56
N GLY A 1053 -35.60 5.95 37.58
CA GLY A 1053 -34.77 6.01 38.79
C GLY A 1053 -33.41 6.72 38.77
N GLY A 1054 -33.38 8.04 38.54
CA GLY A 1054 -32.52 8.97 39.31
C GLY A 1054 -30.97 8.92 39.26
N SER A 1055 -30.40 9.95 38.63
CA SER A 1055 -29.40 10.89 39.22
C SER A 1055 -28.10 10.39 39.90
N GLY A 1056 -26.95 10.85 39.41
CA GLY A 1056 -25.66 10.81 40.13
C GLY A 1056 -24.59 11.70 39.48
N VAL A 1057 -24.31 12.86 40.08
CA VAL A 1057 -23.39 13.91 39.56
C VAL A 1057 -21.94 13.62 39.94
N GLY A 1058 -20.98 13.92 39.04
CA GLY A 1058 -19.56 14.06 39.39
C GLY A 1058 -18.66 14.09 38.16
N GLY A 1059 -18.05 15.23 37.84
CA GLY A 1059 -17.07 15.34 36.76
C GLY A 1059 -15.73 15.89 37.27
N LEU A 1060 -14.68 15.82 36.44
CA LEU A 1060 -13.69 16.89 36.29
C LEU A 1060 -12.77 16.68 35.07
N LEU A 1061 -12.46 17.79 34.39
CA LEU A 1061 -11.22 18.16 33.70
C LEU A 1061 -10.27 17.06 33.18
N GLY A 1062 -10.18 16.98 31.85
CA GLY A 1062 -9.25 16.11 31.14
C GLY A 1062 -7.79 16.60 31.05
N VAL A 1063 -6.99 15.77 30.39
CA VAL A 1063 -5.73 16.14 29.73
C VAL A 1063 -5.80 15.55 28.32
N ALA A 1064 -5.59 16.38 27.30
CA ALA A 1064 -5.40 15.92 25.94
C ALA A 1064 -3.92 15.55 25.74
N ALA A 1065 -3.65 14.35 25.25
CA ALA A 1065 -2.32 13.92 24.82
C ALA A 1065 -2.40 13.56 23.33
N VAL A 1066 -1.54 14.20 22.52
CA VAL A 1066 -1.43 13.93 21.09
C VAL A 1066 -0.68 12.62 20.88
N LEU A 1067 -1.26 11.70 20.13
CA LEU A 1067 -0.58 10.51 19.62
C LEU A 1067 -0.92 10.36 18.13
N SER A 1068 0.09 10.58 17.29
CA SER A 1068 0.04 10.38 15.85
C SER A 1068 1.07 9.32 15.47
N ALA A 1069 0.63 8.08 15.25
CA ALA A 1069 1.42 7.01 14.63
C ALA A 1069 0.55 5.78 14.33
N ALA A 1070 0.98 5.02 13.32
CA ALA A 1070 0.57 3.67 12.89
C ALA A 1070 -0.43 3.57 11.71
N ALA A 1071 0.15 3.42 10.51
CA ALA A 1071 -0.37 2.52 9.48
C ALA A 1071 0.66 1.38 9.31
N GLY A 1072 0.19 0.14 9.20
CA GLY A 1072 1.00 -1.07 9.35
C GLY A 1072 0.71 -1.75 10.69
N GLY A 1073 -0.04 -2.85 10.65
CA GLY A 1073 -0.57 -3.50 11.85
C GLY A 1073 0.53 -4.07 12.74
N TRP A 1074 0.50 -3.70 14.03
CA TRP A 1074 1.26 -4.35 15.10
C TRP A 1074 0.46 -4.43 16.40
N ILE A 1075 0.41 -5.65 16.94
CA ILE A 1075 -0.38 -6.01 18.12
C ILE A 1075 0.28 -5.47 19.40
N VAL A 1076 -0.44 -4.65 20.17
CA VAL A 1076 -0.05 -4.29 21.55
C VAL A 1076 -1.22 -4.47 22.51
N ALA A 1077 -1.27 -5.63 23.18
CA ALA A 1077 -2.23 -5.91 24.24
C ALA A 1077 -1.57 -5.87 25.64
N ARG A 1078 -1.35 -4.66 26.19
CA ARG A 1078 -1.05 -4.51 27.63
C ARG A 1078 -2.30 -4.82 28.46
N ARG A 1079 -2.43 -6.03 28.99
CA ARG A 1079 -3.38 -6.35 30.07
C ARG A 1079 -2.70 -6.28 31.43
N ASN A 1080 -3.01 -5.23 32.19
CA ASN A 1080 -2.83 -5.27 33.65
C ASN A 1080 -3.75 -6.35 34.23
N ARG A 1081 -3.17 -7.34 34.92
CA ARG A 1081 -3.89 -8.15 35.92
C ARG A 1081 -3.03 -8.23 37.18
N ASN A 1082 -3.54 -7.65 38.26
CA ASN A 1082 -3.02 -7.84 39.61
C ASN A 1082 -4.20 -8.13 40.54
N ALA A 1083 -4.44 -9.41 40.83
CA ALA A 1083 -5.18 -9.94 41.98
C ALA A 1083 -5.00 -11.48 41.99
N GLY A 1084 -4.78 -12.08 43.17
CA GLY A 1084 -4.77 -13.54 43.35
C GLY A 1084 -6.19 -14.14 43.32
N THR A 1085 -6.42 -15.41 43.66
CA THR A 1085 -5.64 -16.34 44.50
C THR A 1085 -6.12 -17.80 44.31
N GLY A 1086 -5.22 -18.78 44.50
CA GLY A 1086 -5.58 -20.11 45.05
C GLY A 1086 -6.20 -21.16 44.09
N PRO A 1087 -6.01 -22.48 44.34
CA PRO A 1087 -6.38 -23.56 43.42
C PRO A 1087 -7.56 -24.44 43.87
N ASP A 1088 -8.05 -25.27 42.95
CA ASP A 1088 -8.93 -26.46 43.15
C ASP A 1088 -10.33 -26.13 43.76
N ASP A 1089 -11.42 -26.90 43.65
CA ASP A 1089 -11.83 -28.11 42.92
C ASP A 1089 -13.40 -28.15 42.86
N GLY A 1090 -14.00 -29.12 42.16
CA GLY A 1090 -15.37 -29.60 42.49
C GLY A 1090 -16.61 -28.94 41.85
N THR A 1091 -17.14 -29.60 40.82
CA THR A 1091 -18.57 -29.95 40.54
C THR A 1091 -19.76 -29.26 41.25
N ASP A 1092 -20.80 -29.03 40.42
CA ASP A 1092 -22.27 -29.12 40.66
C ASP A 1092 -23.08 -27.97 41.28
N THR A 1093 -24.16 -27.61 40.55
CA THR A 1093 -25.44 -26.95 40.94
C THR A 1093 -25.39 -25.50 41.49
N GLU A 1094 -26.26 -24.55 41.10
CA GLU A 1094 -27.46 -24.54 40.23
C GLU A 1094 -27.34 -23.53 39.07
#